data_AF-A0A4T0FNM8-F1
#
_entry.id   AF-A0A4T0FNM8-F1
#
_cell.length_a   1.000
_cell.length_b   1.000
_cell.length_c   1.000
_cell.angle_alpha   90.00
_cell.angle_beta   90.00
_cell.angle_gamma   90.00
#
_symmetry.space_group_name_H-M   'P 1'
#
loop_
_entity.id
_entity.type
_entity.pdbx_description
1 polymer ?
#
loop_
_entity_poly.entity_id
_entity_poly.type
_entity_poly.pdbx_seq_one_letter_code
_entity_poly.pdbx_strand_id
1 'polypeptide(L)'
;MKRFSGYFQKDLTRRDHESLNQRYHLGFSSHYRSLQPHEKTAFQSAEIFIGFLEFSEISSHDRDAFLKQILADIRPSSVAHSWDIQAVLAALKVVKVLGRSPIGTSSLTTSDAFNCLASVMERKAYCEASTATPSLSSRLQSHRPANLSSVDAISHSEIQLEALTIVANTMLLHDEARYKAVESRLPELAYLALKAHANSSDIHFVAARCLFLCTLNPHPVVYKLVHEDNLVDVIHARLLQYTPYIIPTNKSNSIPPRSKELITDILKLFFNITLHHKSAPADSVLGENWDDKFNKLLQPILSLLMDLTNNGTNTNAISPMPQPIPQLIHTLLCFPIKPFTQIWSNPNNNSIFSPSAAINRLSRTLSRASVAQSDSTTKLNLDNMDDYPLLNRLIELLNSVINTFWPSTSIEDGQSMDSAQAKTKAASVGVNLDELLSPLIMLLRKLVADDLRGNGGFKGSLRKMLNMNDIDRSVKVEQRGDLLGVLVRFLTSSLFSSIKTTVGELLFALCDSDPKVLSSTIGFGNAAGFLFSKGLLGAGAADPNEDGVNPVTGTFDDSVAGGPEEMTEEEKEAEAEKIFEAFDRLNRNGIIKTSNPMQDPKNQPRFQEIEEEEVDQLNKQDEEDEKDVDEIMSKYKSRSDKAAQ
;
A
#
# COMPACT_ATOMS: atom_id res chain seq x y z
N MET A 1 -10.47 36.73 -45.86
CA MET A 1 -9.04 36.32 -45.95
C MET A 1 -7.97 37.40 -45.68
N LYS A 2 -8.25 38.72 -45.46
CA LYS A 2 -7.17 39.71 -45.19
C LYS A 2 -7.27 40.56 -43.91
N ARG A 3 -8.25 40.35 -43.02
CA ARG A 3 -8.33 41.08 -41.73
C ARG A 3 -7.84 40.30 -40.50
N PHE A 4 -7.48 39.03 -40.66
CA PHE A 4 -7.10 38.14 -39.54
C PHE A 4 -5.60 37.80 -39.47
N SER A 5 -4.75 38.39 -40.32
CA SER A 5 -3.33 38.02 -40.41
C SER A 5 -2.38 38.86 -39.54
N GLY A 6 -2.82 40.03 -39.03
CA GLY A 6 -1.90 41.03 -38.49
C GLY A 6 -1.53 40.91 -37.01
N TYR A 7 -2.30 40.17 -36.21
CA TYR A 7 -2.11 40.06 -34.76
C TYR A 7 -1.68 38.66 -34.28
N PHE A 8 -1.75 37.65 -35.15
CA PHE A 8 -1.62 36.24 -34.76
C PHE A 8 -0.21 35.67 -34.98
N GLN A 9 0.81 36.53 -34.91
CA GLN A 9 2.21 36.17 -35.17
C GLN A 9 3.21 36.79 -34.17
N LYS A 10 2.72 37.37 -33.07
CA LYS A 10 3.55 37.95 -32.00
C LYS A 10 3.10 37.41 -30.65
N ASP A 11 4.06 37.17 -29.76
CA ASP A 11 3.81 36.93 -28.33
C ASP A 11 2.87 38.00 -27.78
N LEU A 12 1.71 37.57 -27.30
CA LEU A 12 0.64 38.45 -26.84
C LEU A 12 1.07 39.15 -25.56
N THR A 13 0.95 40.48 -25.54
CA THR A 13 1.23 41.27 -24.33
C THR A 13 -0.01 41.29 -23.42
N ARG A 14 0.16 41.64 -22.14
CA ARG A 14 -0.94 41.74 -21.16
C ARG A 14 -2.11 42.64 -21.63
N ARG A 15 -1.86 43.67 -22.45
CA ARG A 15 -2.91 44.52 -23.05
C ARG A 15 -3.72 43.82 -24.13
N ASP A 16 -3.10 42.88 -24.86
CA ASP A 16 -3.79 42.13 -25.91
C ASP A 16 -4.80 41.13 -25.29
N HIS A 17 -4.49 40.60 -24.10
CA HIS A 17 -5.43 39.78 -23.31
C HIS A 17 -6.66 40.58 -22.83
N GLU A 18 -6.47 41.82 -22.37
CA GLU A 18 -7.57 42.71 -21.96
C GLU A 18 -8.48 43.09 -23.16
N SER A 19 -7.89 43.34 -24.33
CA SER A 19 -8.60 43.60 -25.59
C SER A 19 -9.39 42.39 -26.10
N LEU A 20 -8.86 41.17 -25.92
CA LEU A 20 -9.55 39.93 -26.25
C LEU A 20 -10.74 39.68 -25.32
N ASN A 21 -10.56 39.90 -24.01
CA ASN A 21 -11.65 39.83 -23.02
C ASN A 21 -12.77 40.82 -23.35
N GLN A 22 -12.45 42.05 -23.77
CA GLN A 22 -13.43 43.03 -24.22
C GLN A 22 -14.15 42.61 -25.51
N ARG A 23 -13.49 41.87 -26.42
CA ARG A 23 -14.12 41.39 -27.68
C ARG A 23 -15.07 40.21 -27.48
N TYR A 24 -14.89 39.43 -26.42
CA TYR A 24 -15.70 38.25 -26.10
C TYR A 24 -16.76 38.48 -25.01
N HIS A 25 -17.16 39.74 -24.78
CA HIS A 25 -18.20 40.14 -23.81
C HIS A 25 -19.55 39.39 -23.91
N LEU A 26 -19.85 38.74 -25.05
CA LEU A 26 -21.07 37.94 -25.28
C LEU A 26 -20.97 36.47 -24.86
N GLY A 27 -19.87 36.06 -24.23
CA GLY A 27 -19.61 34.68 -23.84
C GLY A 27 -19.02 33.86 -24.98
N PHE A 28 -17.98 33.10 -24.68
CA PHE A 28 -17.15 32.45 -25.70
C PHE A 28 -17.88 31.39 -26.54
N SER A 29 -18.82 30.67 -25.91
CA SER A 29 -19.69 29.69 -26.59
C SER A 29 -20.55 30.33 -27.68
N SER A 30 -21.06 31.55 -27.45
CA SER A 30 -21.92 32.24 -28.42
C SER A 30 -21.14 32.69 -29.66
N HIS A 31 -19.88 33.13 -29.48
CA HIS A 31 -19.01 33.49 -30.58
C HIS A 31 -18.63 32.27 -31.44
N TYR A 32 -18.25 31.16 -30.83
CA TYR A 32 -17.93 29.95 -31.60
C TYR A 32 -19.13 29.42 -32.40
N ARG A 33 -20.35 29.57 -31.85
CA ARG A 33 -21.59 29.18 -32.54
C ARG A 33 -21.88 30.04 -33.78
N SER A 34 -21.45 31.30 -33.82
CA SER A 34 -21.71 32.19 -34.97
C SER A 34 -20.78 31.98 -36.15
N LEU A 35 -19.68 31.22 -35.97
CA LEU A 35 -18.72 30.90 -37.03
C LEU A 35 -19.31 29.94 -38.08
N GLN A 36 -19.04 30.23 -39.35
CA GLN A 36 -19.41 29.35 -40.46
C GLN A 36 -18.58 28.06 -40.45
N PRO A 37 -19.07 26.95 -41.04
CA PRO A 37 -18.36 25.67 -41.04
C PRO A 37 -16.91 25.73 -41.58
N HIS A 38 -16.66 26.56 -42.61
CA HIS A 38 -15.34 26.77 -43.20
C HIS A 38 -14.44 27.72 -42.38
N GLU A 39 -15.01 28.47 -41.44
CA GLU A 39 -14.25 29.30 -40.49
C GLU A 39 -13.80 28.45 -39.28
N LYS A 40 -14.60 27.44 -38.91
CA LYS A 40 -14.25 26.44 -37.89
C LYS A 40 -13.10 25.52 -38.31
N THR A 41 -12.83 25.36 -39.60
CA THR A 41 -11.67 24.60 -40.10
C THR A 41 -10.35 25.35 -39.97
N ALA A 42 -10.37 26.68 -39.80
CA ALA A 42 -9.17 27.52 -39.73
C ALA A 42 -8.57 27.60 -38.31
N PHE A 43 -8.40 26.46 -37.63
CA PHE A 43 -7.76 26.38 -36.31
C PHE A 43 -6.23 26.57 -36.34
N GLN A 44 -5.70 27.38 -37.28
CA GLN A 44 -4.30 27.84 -37.25
C GLN A 44 -3.99 28.72 -36.02
N SER A 45 -5.01 29.09 -35.25
CA SER A 45 -4.92 29.89 -34.02
C SER A 45 -4.99 29.07 -32.73
N ALA A 46 -4.97 27.74 -32.78
CA ALA A 46 -5.17 26.89 -31.60
C ALA A 46 -4.13 27.14 -30.49
N GLU A 47 -2.87 27.40 -30.83
CA GLU A 47 -1.83 27.69 -29.82
C GLU A 47 -2.03 29.04 -29.13
N ILE A 48 -2.35 30.08 -29.90
CA ILE A 48 -2.70 31.41 -29.36
C ILE A 48 -3.96 31.34 -28.51
N PHE A 49 -4.93 30.54 -28.97
CA PHE A 49 -6.18 30.32 -28.28
C PHE A 49 -5.99 29.53 -26.98
N ILE A 50 -5.15 28.49 -26.98
CA ILE A 50 -4.74 27.77 -25.76
C ILE A 50 -4.03 28.72 -24.79
N GLY A 51 -3.11 29.54 -25.28
CA GLY A 51 -2.46 30.56 -24.44
C GLY A 51 -3.47 31.51 -23.81
N PHE A 52 -4.47 31.99 -24.57
CA PHE A 52 -5.56 32.78 -24.00
C PHE A 52 -6.36 32.02 -22.94
N LEU A 53 -6.74 30.76 -23.20
CA LEU A 53 -7.49 29.93 -22.26
C LEU A 53 -6.73 29.68 -20.94
N GLU A 54 -5.41 29.55 -21.00
CA GLU A 54 -4.56 29.34 -19.81
C GLU A 54 -4.47 30.58 -18.92
N PHE A 55 -4.68 31.79 -19.47
CA PHE A 55 -4.56 33.06 -18.73
C PHE A 55 -5.88 33.80 -18.51
N SER A 56 -7.02 33.22 -18.89
CA SER A 56 -8.33 33.90 -18.81
C SER A 56 -9.30 33.21 -17.86
N GLU A 57 -10.01 33.99 -17.03
CA GLU A 57 -11.08 33.49 -16.18
C GLU A 57 -12.36 33.26 -16.99
N ILE A 58 -12.61 32.00 -17.34
CA ILE A 58 -13.83 31.59 -18.06
C ILE A 58 -14.87 31.12 -17.06
N SER A 59 -16.10 31.62 -17.20
CA SER A 59 -17.23 31.19 -16.38
C SER A 59 -17.47 29.68 -16.52
N SER A 60 -17.92 29.03 -15.45
CA SER A 60 -18.18 27.58 -15.46
C SER A 60 -19.24 27.20 -16.50
N HIS A 61 -20.27 28.04 -16.66
CA HIS A 61 -21.33 27.85 -17.64
C HIS A 61 -20.81 27.96 -19.09
N ASP A 62 -20.00 28.98 -19.39
CA ASP A 62 -19.46 29.17 -20.74
C ASP A 62 -18.47 28.07 -21.11
N ARG A 63 -17.67 27.60 -20.13
CA ARG A 63 -16.78 26.45 -20.31
C ARG A 63 -17.56 25.21 -20.72
N ASP A 64 -18.60 24.87 -19.97
CA ASP A 64 -19.38 23.65 -20.23
C ASP A 64 -20.15 23.75 -21.56
N ALA A 65 -20.75 24.91 -21.83
CA ALA A 65 -21.46 25.16 -23.09
C ALA A 65 -20.51 25.10 -24.30
N PHE A 66 -19.28 25.58 -24.17
CA PHE A 66 -18.29 25.50 -25.23
C PHE A 66 -17.76 24.07 -25.43
N LEU A 67 -17.48 23.33 -24.35
CA LEU A 67 -17.11 21.92 -24.42
C LEU A 67 -18.19 21.09 -25.13
N LYS A 68 -19.46 21.29 -24.79
CA LYS A 68 -20.59 20.64 -25.45
C LYS A 68 -20.61 20.90 -26.95
N GLN A 69 -20.36 22.15 -27.36
CA GLN A 69 -20.38 22.53 -28.76
C GLN A 69 -19.18 21.95 -29.54
N ILE A 70 -17.97 22.00 -28.97
CA ILE A 70 -16.80 21.39 -29.61
C ILE A 70 -16.97 19.87 -29.73
N LEU A 71 -17.43 19.18 -28.69
CA LEU A 71 -17.64 17.72 -28.76
C LEU A 71 -18.67 17.33 -29.82
N ALA A 72 -19.71 18.16 -30.00
CA ALA A 72 -20.67 17.98 -31.08
C ALA A 72 -20.05 18.18 -32.47
N ASP A 73 -19.13 19.14 -32.62
CA ASP A 73 -18.48 19.44 -33.90
C ASP A 73 -17.37 18.43 -34.26
N ILE A 74 -16.62 17.92 -33.27
CA ILE A 74 -15.55 16.90 -33.41
C ILE A 74 -16.11 15.55 -33.86
N ARG A 75 -17.37 15.25 -33.54
CA ARG A 75 -18.00 13.96 -33.84
C ARG A 75 -17.84 13.62 -35.34
N PRO A 76 -17.43 12.38 -35.70
CA PRO A 76 -17.17 12.02 -37.10
C PRO A 76 -18.35 12.26 -38.07
N SER A 77 -19.60 12.19 -37.57
CA SER A 77 -20.83 12.43 -38.33
C SER A 77 -21.25 13.91 -38.41
N SER A 78 -20.49 14.82 -37.80
CA SER A 78 -20.75 16.26 -37.76
C SER A 78 -19.79 17.01 -38.69
N VAL A 79 -19.56 18.31 -38.47
CA VAL A 79 -18.70 19.17 -39.29
C VAL A 79 -17.25 18.65 -39.40
N ALA A 80 -16.79 17.81 -38.46
CA ALA A 80 -15.47 17.19 -38.54
C ALA A 80 -15.23 16.33 -39.79
N HIS A 81 -16.24 15.98 -40.60
CA HIS A 81 -16.00 15.36 -41.91
C HIS A 81 -15.22 16.28 -42.87
N SER A 82 -15.33 17.60 -42.71
CA SER A 82 -14.63 18.60 -43.51
C SER A 82 -13.33 19.11 -42.87
N TRP A 83 -12.97 18.60 -41.68
CA TRP A 83 -11.78 19.02 -40.95
C TRP A 83 -10.58 18.16 -41.36
N ASP A 84 -9.41 18.79 -41.51
CA ASP A 84 -8.15 18.08 -41.67
C ASP A 84 -7.66 17.51 -40.32
N ILE A 85 -6.59 16.70 -40.36
CA ILE A 85 -6.05 16.04 -39.17
C ILE A 85 -5.55 17.06 -38.14
N GLN A 86 -5.03 18.20 -38.59
CA GLN A 86 -4.50 19.27 -37.73
C GLN A 86 -5.61 20.05 -37.02
N ALA A 87 -6.75 20.31 -37.68
CA ALA A 87 -7.90 20.95 -37.05
C ALA A 87 -8.51 20.07 -35.95
N VAL A 88 -8.59 18.75 -36.16
CA VAL A 88 -9.07 17.81 -35.13
C VAL A 88 -8.11 17.76 -33.95
N LEU A 89 -6.80 17.67 -34.20
CA LEU A 89 -5.78 17.70 -33.15
C LEU A 89 -5.85 19.01 -32.34
N ALA A 90 -5.97 20.16 -33.00
CA ALA A 90 -6.14 21.46 -32.36
C ALA A 90 -7.38 21.50 -31.46
N ALA A 91 -8.52 21.00 -31.95
CA ALA A 91 -9.75 20.94 -31.17
C ALA A 91 -9.61 20.03 -29.93
N LEU A 92 -8.94 18.89 -30.05
CA LEU A 92 -8.63 18.03 -28.90
C LEU A 92 -7.72 18.73 -27.88
N LYS A 93 -6.67 19.42 -28.33
CA LYS A 93 -5.79 20.19 -27.43
C LYS A 93 -6.57 21.25 -26.64
N VAL A 94 -7.54 21.92 -27.29
CA VAL A 94 -8.46 22.86 -26.63
C VAL A 94 -9.33 22.16 -25.59
N VAL A 95 -9.96 21.03 -25.94
CA VAL A 95 -10.77 20.24 -25.01
C VAL A 95 -9.94 19.80 -23.80
N LYS A 96 -8.70 19.35 -24.02
CA LYS A 96 -7.78 18.97 -22.95
C LYS A 96 -7.54 20.11 -21.96
N VAL A 97 -7.26 21.31 -22.45
CA VAL A 97 -6.97 22.48 -21.61
C VAL A 97 -8.19 22.86 -20.76
N LEU A 98 -9.38 22.92 -21.39
CA LEU A 98 -10.63 23.22 -20.68
C LEU A 98 -11.01 22.12 -19.68
N GLY A 99 -10.72 20.87 -20.01
CA GLY A 99 -10.97 19.69 -19.19
C GLY A 99 -10.06 19.56 -17.96
N ARG A 100 -9.05 20.45 -17.77
CA ARG A 100 -8.21 20.46 -16.56
C ARG A 100 -8.94 20.93 -15.30
N SER A 101 -10.10 21.58 -15.45
CA SER A 101 -10.89 22.08 -14.32
C SER A 101 -11.97 21.08 -13.89
N PRO A 102 -12.16 20.83 -12.58
CA PRO A 102 -13.29 20.04 -12.09
C PRO A 102 -14.64 20.78 -12.22
N ILE A 103 -14.63 22.09 -12.46
CA ILE A 103 -15.86 22.90 -12.52
C ILE A 103 -16.18 23.26 -13.97
N GLY A 104 -17.44 23.12 -14.38
CA GLY A 104 -17.89 23.47 -15.73
C GLY A 104 -17.40 22.50 -16.81
N THR A 105 -17.26 21.23 -16.48
CA THR A 105 -16.80 20.15 -17.37
C THR A 105 -17.74 18.94 -17.38
N SER A 106 -18.99 19.11 -16.93
CA SER A 106 -20.04 18.07 -16.94
C SER A 106 -20.31 17.51 -18.33
N SER A 107 -20.13 18.30 -19.38
CA SER A 107 -20.29 17.84 -20.76
C SER A 107 -19.30 16.74 -21.15
N LEU A 108 -18.13 16.66 -20.50
CA LEU A 108 -17.13 15.60 -20.70
C LEU A 108 -17.46 14.29 -19.96
N THR A 109 -18.29 14.32 -18.92
CA THR A 109 -18.61 13.15 -18.10
C THR A 109 -19.71 12.26 -18.72
N THR A 110 -20.20 12.59 -19.92
CA THR A 110 -21.31 11.90 -20.58
C THR A 110 -20.84 10.70 -21.39
N SER A 111 -21.67 9.65 -21.50
CA SER A 111 -21.39 8.49 -22.36
C SER A 111 -21.23 8.90 -23.83
N ASP A 112 -21.98 9.92 -24.28
CA ASP A 112 -21.84 10.50 -25.62
C ASP A 112 -20.47 11.13 -25.87
N ALA A 113 -19.91 11.83 -24.88
CA ALA A 113 -18.57 12.41 -24.97
C ALA A 113 -17.51 11.30 -25.08
N PHE A 114 -17.62 10.26 -24.26
CA PHE A 114 -16.71 9.11 -24.32
C PHE A 114 -16.80 8.34 -25.64
N ASN A 115 -18.02 8.09 -26.13
CA ASN A 115 -18.23 7.46 -27.44
C ASN A 115 -17.72 8.35 -28.58
N CYS A 116 -17.86 9.67 -28.47
CA CYS A 116 -17.30 10.61 -29.42
C CYS A 116 -15.77 10.52 -29.47
N LEU A 117 -15.10 10.59 -28.32
CA LEU A 117 -13.63 10.49 -28.21
C LEU A 117 -13.12 9.13 -28.71
N ALA A 118 -13.81 8.03 -28.37
CA ALA A 118 -13.51 6.71 -28.90
C ALA A 118 -13.62 6.67 -30.43
N SER A 119 -14.69 7.23 -31.00
CA SER A 119 -14.90 7.28 -32.45
C SER A 119 -13.84 8.13 -33.18
N VAL A 120 -13.33 9.18 -32.53
CA VAL A 120 -12.24 10.01 -33.07
C VAL A 120 -10.94 9.22 -33.16
N MET A 121 -10.63 8.41 -32.14
CA MET A 121 -9.44 7.54 -32.12
C MET A 121 -9.50 6.41 -33.17
N GLU A 122 -10.71 5.95 -33.52
CA GLU A 122 -10.92 4.85 -34.48
C GLU A 122 -11.08 5.30 -35.93
N ARG A 123 -11.10 6.61 -36.18
CA ARG A 123 -11.52 7.16 -37.47
C ARG A 123 -10.56 6.73 -38.58
N LYS A 124 -10.96 5.67 -39.30
CA LYS A 124 -10.25 5.08 -40.43
C LYS A 124 -9.94 6.04 -41.57
N ALA A 125 -10.67 7.14 -41.72
CA ALA A 125 -10.33 8.17 -42.70
C ALA A 125 -8.92 8.78 -42.49
N TYR A 126 -8.32 8.60 -41.30
CA TYR A 126 -6.93 8.93 -41.02
C TYR A 126 -5.95 7.76 -41.27
N CYS A 127 -6.46 6.53 -41.43
CA CYS A 127 -5.69 5.30 -41.65
C CYS A 127 -5.80 4.73 -43.09
N GLU A 128 -6.87 5.03 -43.82
CA GLU A 128 -7.18 4.53 -45.18
C GLU A 128 -6.42 5.28 -46.28
N ALA A 129 -5.10 5.35 -46.14
CA ALA A 129 -4.20 5.21 -47.29
C ALA A 129 -3.57 3.81 -47.35
N SER A 130 -4.03 2.88 -46.50
CA SER A 130 -3.61 1.48 -46.50
C SER A 130 -4.84 0.58 -46.52
N THR A 131 -4.85 -0.39 -47.44
CA THR A 131 -5.85 -1.45 -47.64
C THR A 131 -7.06 -1.17 -48.54
N ALA A 132 -6.82 -0.72 -49.78
CA ALA A 132 -7.66 -1.16 -50.89
C ALA A 132 -6.79 -1.98 -51.86
N THR A 133 -7.04 -3.28 -51.96
CA THR A 133 -6.50 -4.12 -53.04
C THR A 133 -6.97 -3.53 -54.37
N PRO A 134 -6.06 -3.02 -55.23
CA PRO A 134 -6.49 -2.44 -56.49
C PRO A 134 -6.90 -3.56 -57.43
N SER A 135 -8.15 -3.50 -57.91
CA SER A 135 -8.59 -4.30 -59.04
C SER A 135 -7.69 -4.03 -60.26
N LEU A 136 -7.47 -5.06 -61.08
CA LEU A 136 -6.55 -5.05 -62.23
C LEU A 136 -6.75 -3.86 -63.19
N SER A 137 -7.96 -3.28 -63.21
CA SER A 137 -8.34 -2.15 -64.06
C SER A 137 -7.68 -0.83 -63.68
N SER A 138 -7.21 -0.64 -62.44
CA SER A 138 -6.67 0.66 -61.98
C SER A 138 -5.16 0.85 -62.21
N ARG A 139 -4.45 -0.16 -62.74
CA ARG A 139 -2.99 -0.09 -62.94
C ARG A 139 -2.55 0.74 -64.15
N LEU A 140 -3.45 1.06 -65.08
CA LEU A 140 -3.05 1.66 -66.37
C LEU A 140 -3.19 3.18 -66.46
N GLN A 141 -3.64 3.91 -65.43
CA GLN A 141 -3.92 5.35 -65.58
C GLN A 141 -3.44 6.30 -64.47
N SER A 142 -2.61 5.89 -63.51
CA SER A 142 -2.04 6.86 -62.56
C SER A 142 -0.56 6.64 -62.29
N HIS A 143 0.29 7.38 -63.01
CA HIS A 143 1.63 7.71 -62.57
C HIS A 143 1.55 8.71 -61.41
N ARG A 144 1.23 8.24 -60.20
CA ARG A 144 1.51 8.97 -58.96
C ARG A 144 1.78 7.96 -57.84
N PRO A 145 3.01 7.89 -57.29
CA PRO A 145 3.30 6.99 -56.18
C PRO A 145 2.54 7.46 -54.94
N ALA A 146 1.72 6.58 -54.36
CA ALA A 146 1.11 6.77 -53.05
C ALA A 146 2.16 6.49 -51.98
N ASN A 147 2.96 7.51 -51.64
CA ASN A 147 3.80 7.49 -50.45
C ASN A 147 2.99 8.06 -49.28
N LEU A 148 2.69 7.24 -48.28
CA LEU A 148 2.25 7.69 -46.96
C LEU A 148 3.35 8.59 -46.38
N SER A 149 3.04 9.84 -46.06
CA SER A 149 4.02 10.75 -45.46
C SER A 149 4.23 10.36 -44.00
N SER A 150 5.47 10.40 -43.49
CA SER A 150 5.78 10.16 -42.07
C SER A 150 5.05 11.12 -41.12
N VAL A 151 4.61 12.28 -41.63
CA VAL A 151 3.92 13.35 -40.90
C VAL A 151 2.49 12.95 -40.50
N ASP A 152 1.80 12.18 -41.35
CA ASP A 152 0.41 11.77 -41.08
C ASP A 152 0.33 10.71 -39.96
N ALA A 153 1.31 9.79 -39.93
CA ALA A 153 1.40 8.78 -38.87
C ALA A 153 1.71 9.40 -37.50
N ILE A 154 2.58 10.41 -37.46
CA ILE A 154 2.88 11.17 -36.23
C ILE A 154 1.62 11.89 -35.73
N SER A 155 0.90 12.56 -36.62
CA SER A 155 -0.32 13.31 -36.28
C SER A 155 -1.43 12.40 -35.72
N HIS A 156 -1.57 11.17 -36.23
CA HIS A 156 -2.53 10.20 -35.69
C HIS A 156 -2.15 9.75 -34.27
N SER A 157 -0.86 9.50 -34.02
CA SER A 157 -0.34 9.18 -32.69
C SER A 157 -0.62 10.32 -31.70
N GLU A 158 -0.51 11.57 -32.14
CA GLU A 158 -0.84 12.74 -31.31
C GLU A 158 -2.34 12.84 -31.01
N ILE A 159 -3.22 12.59 -31.98
CA ILE A 159 -4.67 12.54 -31.76
C ILE A 159 -5.01 11.49 -30.70
N GLN A 160 -4.43 10.28 -30.82
CA GLN A 160 -4.65 9.20 -29.85
C GLN A 160 -4.20 9.60 -28.44
N LEU A 161 -3.01 10.23 -28.33
CA LEU A 161 -2.47 10.71 -27.07
C LEU A 161 -3.37 11.77 -26.42
N GLU A 162 -3.81 12.75 -27.20
CA GLU A 162 -4.65 13.84 -26.71
C GLU A 162 -6.03 13.34 -26.25
N ALA A 163 -6.67 12.46 -27.04
CA ALA A 163 -7.95 11.86 -26.69
C ALA A 163 -7.87 11.03 -25.41
N LEU A 164 -6.88 10.14 -25.30
CA LEU A 164 -6.66 9.36 -24.08
C LEU A 164 -6.37 10.25 -22.87
N THR A 165 -5.65 11.36 -23.06
CA THR A 165 -5.33 12.30 -21.97
C THR A 165 -6.58 13.00 -21.45
N ILE A 166 -7.49 13.42 -22.35
CA ILE A 166 -8.80 13.99 -21.98
C ILE A 166 -9.60 12.96 -21.16
N VAL A 167 -9.65 11.71 -21.62
CA VAL A 167 -10.36 10.61 -20.95
C VAL A 167 -9.79 10.36 -19.55
N ALA A 168 -8.47 10.20 -19.43
CA ALA A 168 -7.80 9.97 -18.15
C ALA A 168 -8.06 11.12 -17.16
N ASN A 169 -7.94 12.38 -17.60
CA ASN A 169 -8.18 13.54 -16.76
C ASN A 169 -9.64 13.62 -16.31
N THR A 170 -10.58 13.33 -17.21
CA THR A 170 -12.02 13.34 -16.88
C THR A 170 -12.36 12.31 -15.81
N MET A 171 -11.86 11.07 -15.95
CA MET A 171 -12.06 10.00 -14.96
C MET A 171 -11.35 10.25 -13.62
N LEU A 172 -10.23 10.99 -13.64
CA LEU A 172 -9.49 11.37 -12.44
C LEU A 172 -10.21 12.48 -11.66
N LEU A 173 -10.79 13.45 -12.35
CA LEU A 173 -11.47 14.59 -11.72
C LEU A 173 -12.91 14.27 -11.31
N HIS A 174 -13.58 13.34 -12.01
CA HIS A 174 -15.02 13.08 -11.83
C HIS A 174 -15.29 11.59 -11.58
N ASP A 175 -15.76 11.30 -10.38
CA ASP A 175 -16.07 9.93 -9.96
C ASP A 175 -17.18 9.28 -10.79
N GLU A 176 -18.23 10.04 -11.12
CA GLU A 176 -19.34 9.58 -11.96
C GLU A 176 -18.92 9.21 -13.39
N ALA A 177 -17.82 9.78 -13.87
CA ALA A 177 -17.36 9.58 -15.23
C ALA A 177 -16.74 8.20 -15.42
N ARG A 178 -16.21 7.58 -14.34
CA ARG A 178 -15.59 6.25 -14.40
C ARG A 178 -16.58 5.16 -14.80
N TYR A 179 -17.78 5.18 -14.24
CA TYR A 179 -18.82 4.20 -14.56
C TYR A 179 -19.21 4.27 -16.05
N LYS A 180 -19.49 5.47 -16.55
CA LYS A 180 -19.86 5.70 -17.95
C LYS A 180 -18.71 5.40 -18.92
N ALA A 181 -17.46 5.68 -18.52
CA ALA A 181 -16.29 5.35 -19.33
C ALA A 181 -16.11 3.83 -19.49
N VAL A 182 -16.34 3.07 -18.42
CA VAL A 182 -16.23 1.61 -18.39
C VAL A 182 -17.28 0.93 -19.27
N GLU A 183 -18.49 1.50 -19.38
CA GLU A 183 -19.55 1.00 -20.28
C GLU A 183 -19.31 1.34 -21.76
N SER A 184 -18.35 2.21 -22.06
CA SER A 184 -18.00 2.60 -23.43
C SER A 184 -16.93 1.69 -24.05
N ARG A 185 -16.50 1.98 -25.28
CA ARG A 185 -15.39 1.27 -25.95
C ARG A 185 -13.99 1.73 -25.50
N LEU A 186 -13.90 2.68 -24.57
CA LEU A 186 -12.63 3.21 -24.09
C LEU A 186 -11.68 2.18 -23.46
N PRO A 187 -12.15 1.19 -22.65
CA PRO A 187 -11.26 0.17 -22.11
C PRO A 187 -10.58 -0.67 -23.20
N GLU A 188 -11.32 -1.02 -24.26
CA GLU A 188 -10.79 -1.75 -25.42
C GLU A 188 -9.72 -0.91 -26.15
N LEU A 189 -10.01 0.37 -26.40
CA LEU A 189 -9.07 1.27 -27.08
C LEU A 189 -7.81 1.56 -26.25
N ALA A 190 -7.95 1.72 -24.93
CA ALA A 190 -6.82 1.86 -24.03
C ALA A 190 -5.97 0.58 -24.00
N TYR A 191 -6.60 -0.60 -23.99
CA TYR A 191 -5.89 -1.88 -24.13
C TYR A 191 -5.11 -1.95 -25.46
N LEU A 192 -5.73 -1.61 -26.59
CA LEU A 192 -5.07 -1.61 -27.89
C LEU A 192 -3.90 -0.61 -27.94
N ALA A 193 -4.08 0.57 -27.36
CA ALA A 193 -3.05 1.59 -27.24
C ALA A 193 -1.86 1.13 -26.39
N LEU A 194 -2.11 0.39 -25.29
CA LEU A 194 -1.05 -0.19 -24.45
C LEU A 194 -0.35 -1.36 -25.16
N LYS A 195 -1.09 -2.16 -25.94
CA LYS A 195 -0.58 -3.32 -26.67
C LYS A 195 0.32 -2.95 -27.84
N ALA A 196 0.03 -1.87 -28.56
CA ALA A 196 0.74 -1.52 -29.79
C ALA A 196 2.22 -1.14 -29.54
N HIS A 197 3.16 -2.01 -29.95
CA HIS A 197 4.60 -1.77 -29.75
C HIS A 197 5.15 -0.49 -30.40
N ALA A 198 4.49 0.00 -31.45
CA ALA A 198 4.90 1.21 -32.16
C ALA A 198 4.56 2.50 -31.39
N ASN A 199 3.72 2.44 -30.35
CA ASN A 199 3.30 3.61 -29.60
C ASN A 199 4.42 4.15 -28.69
N SER A 200 4.38 5.46 -28.47
CA SER A 200 5.33 6.14 -27.59
C SER A 200 5.08 5.79 -26.11
N SER A 201 6.08 6.06 -25.26
CA SER A 201 5.94 5.89 -23.81
C SER A 201 4.83 6.75 -23.20
N ASP A 202 4.57 7.94 -23.76
CA ASP A 202 3.45 8.78 -23.34
C ASP A 202 2.10 8.14 -23.61
N ILE A 203 1.90 7.52 -24.78
CA ILE A 203 0.64 6.83 -25.09
C ILE A 203 0.48 5.60 -24.20
N HIS A 204 1.53 4.78 -24.04
CA HIS A 204 1.51 3.65 -23.13
C HIS A 204 1.16 4.08 -21.70
N PHE A 205 1.74 5.18 -21.22
CA PHE A 205 1.47 5.74 -19.91
C PHE A 205 0.01 6.13 -19.74
N VAL A 206 -0.54 6.95 -20.64
CA VAL A 206 -1.92 7.41 -20.54
C VAL A 206 -2.91 6.25 -20.72
N ALA A 207 -2.59 5.28 -21.58
CA ALA A 207 -3.37 4.06 -21.76
C ALA A 207 -3.41 3.21 -20.47
N ALA A 208 -2.26 2.98 -19.84
CA ALA A 208 -2.17 2.28 -18.55
C ALA A 208 -3.00 3.00 -17.47
N ARG A 209 -2.95 4.34 -17.43
CA ARG A 209 -3.77 5.16 -16.54
C ARG A 209 -5.27 5.02 -16.80
N CYS A 210 -5.70 5.03 -18.06
CA CYS A 210 -7.10 4.82 -18.40
C CYS A 210 -7.59 3.45 -17.91
N LEU A 211 -6.81 2.39 -18.17
CA LEU A 211 -7.13 1.04 -17.71
C LEU A 211 -7.15 0.95 -16.18
N PHE A 212 -6.18 1.56 -15.49
CA PHE A 212 -6.17 1.64 -14.02
C PHE A 212 -7.46 2.28 -13.49
N LEU A 213 -7.86 3.44 -14.04
CA LEU A 213 -9.08 4.14 -13.61
C LEU A 213 -10.36 3.36 -13.95
N CYS A 214 -10.36 2.60 -15.05
CA CYS A 214 -11.48 1.73 -15.44
C CYS A 214 -11.59 0.47 -14.56
N THR A 215 -10.54 0.12 -13.83
CA THR A 215 -10.47 -1.13 -13.03
C THR A 215 -10.56 -0.87 -11.53
N LEU A 216 -10.86 0.37 -11.09
CA LEU A 216 -10.94 0.72 -9.67
C LEU A 216 -12.05 -0.02 -8.89
N ASN A 217 -13.10 -0.43 -9.58
CA ASN A 217 -14.23 -1.16 -9.00
C ASN A 217 -14.43 -2.49 -9.74
N PRO A 218 -15.03 -3.51 -9.08
CA PRO A 218 -15.43 -4.74 -9.76
C PRO A 218 -16.36 -4.48 -10.94
N HIS A 219 -16.01 -4.96 -12.13
CA HIS A 219 -16.83 -4.82 -13.34
C HIS A 219 -16.52 -5.95 -14.36
N PRO A 220 -17.50 -6.43 -15.17
CA PRO A 220 -17.26 -7.47 -16.18
C PRO A 220 -16.14 -7.17 -17.19
N VAL A 221 -15.84 -5.89 -17.42
CA VAL A 221 -14.72 -5.48 -18.29
C VAL A 221 -13.37 -6.00 -17.78
N VAL A 222 -13.19 -6.13 -16.46
CA VAL A 222 -11.94 -6.63 -15.88
C VAL A 222 -11.74 -8.10 -16.26
N TYR A 223 -12.80 -8.89 -16.17
CA TYR A 223 -12.79 -10.28 -16.61
C TYR A 223 -12.43 -10.37 -18.10
N LYS A 224 -13.11 -9.59 -18.95
CA LYS A 224 -12.84 -9.54 -20.40
C LYS A 224 -11.37 -9.21 -20.68
N LEU A 225 -10.84 -8.14 -20.07
CA LEU A 225 -9.46 -7.71 -20.27
C LEU A 225 -8.43 -8.80 -19.89
N VAL A 226 -8.66 -9.51 -18.78
CA VAL A 226 -7.72 -10.53 -18.28
C VAL A 226 -7.87 -11.87 -19.03
N HIS A 227 -9.10 -12.30 -19.25
CA HIS A 227 -9.39 -13.65 -19.73
C HIS A 227 -9.52 -13.75 -21.25
N GLU A 228 -10.10 -12.74 -21.90
CA GLU A 228 -10.34 -12.71 -23.35
C GLU A 228 -9.22 -11.95 -24.08
N ASP A 229 -8.90 -10.74 -23.63
CA ASP A 229 -7.96 -9.85 -24.32
C ASP A 229 -6.48 -10.14 -23.96
N ASN A 230 -6.20 -10.95 -22.95
CA ASN A 230 -4.85 -11.28 -22.46
C ASN A 230 -4.04 -10.02 -22.04
N LEU A 231 -4.66 -9.10 -21.32
CA LEU A 231 -4.02 -7.90 -20.77
C LEU A 231 -2.76 -8.23 -19.95
N VAL A 232 -2.71 -9.38 -19.28
CA VAL A 232 -1.55 -9.80 -18.47
C VAL A 232 -0.28 -9.97 -19.31
N ASP A 233 -0.40 -10.44 -20.56
CA ASP A 233 0.73 -10.54 -21.49
C ASP A 233 1.23 -9.17 -21.93
N VAL A 234 0.32 -8.23 -22.13
CA VAL A 234 0.65 -6.84 -22.46
C VAL A 234 1.37 -6.17 -21.30
N ILE A 235 0.88 -6.34 -20.06
CA ILE A 235 1.53 -5.87 -18.83
C ILE A 235 2.94 -6.43 -18.72
N HIS A 236 3.11 -7.74 -18.92
CA HIS A 236 4.42 -8.39 -18.88
C HIS A 236 5.39 -7.81 -19.92
N ALA A 237 4.94 -7.67 -21.18
CA ALA A 237 5.76 -7.11 -22.25
C ALA A 237 6.18 -5.66 -21.97
N ARG A 238 5.28 -4.83 -21.42
CA ARG A 238 5.57 -3.43 -21.10
C ARG A 238 6.46 -3.28 -19.87
N LEU A 239 6.30 -4.11 -18.85
CA LEU A 239 7.23 -4.15 -17.72
C LEU A 239 8.66 -4.46 -18.20
N LEU A 240 8.84 -5.52 -18.99
CA LEU A 240 10.16 -5.87 -19.52
C LEU A 240 10.75 -4.78 -20.43
N GLN A 241 9.91 -4.12 -21.23
CA GLN A 241 10.36 -3.03 -22.10
C GLN A 241 10.86 -1.82 -21.31
N TYR A 242 10.15 -1.43 -20.24
CA TYR A 242 10.40 -0.16 -19.56
C TYR A 242 11.29 -0.26 -18.31
N THR A 243 11.41 -1.45 -17.70
CA THR A 243 12.28 -1.72 -16.55
C THR A 243 13.73 -1.24 -16.75
N PRO A 244 14.41 -1.51 -17.89
CA PRO A 244 15.79 -1.09 -18.08
C PRO A 244 16.02 0.43 -17.97
N TYR A 245 15.00 1.25 -18.23
CA TYR A 245 15.12 2.72 -18.20
C TYR A 245 14.91 3.34 -16.82
N ILE A 246 14.39 2.58 -15.85
CA ILE A 246 14.15 3.07 -14.48
C ILE A 246 15.20 2.55 -13.48
N ILE A 247 16.03 1.58 -13.89
CA ILE A 247 17.10 1.05 -13.07
C ILE A 247 18.31 2.02 -13.12
N PRO A 248 18.81 2.51 -11.97
CA PRO A 248 19.89 3.51 -11.91
C PRO A 248 21.23 3.10 -12.52
N THR A 249 21.48 1.79 -12.68
CA THR A 249 22.74 1.25 -13.24
C THR A 249 22.82 1.42 -14.76
N ASN A 250 21.69 1.61 -15.44
CA ASN A 250 21.63 1.77 -16.90
C ASN A 250 21.71 3.25 -17.31
N LYS A 251 22.88 3.87 -17.15
CA LYS A 251 23.12 5.29 -17.51
C LYS A 251 23.30 5.56 -19.02
N SER A 252 23.21 4.52 -19.87
CA SER A 252 23.67 4.60 -21.27
C SER A 252 22.61 5.03 -22.29
N ASN A 253 21.33 5.12 -21.93
CA ASN A 253 20.24 5.35 -22.89
C ASN A 253 19.44 6.61 -22.58
N SER A 254 18.95 7.29 -23.61
CA SER A 254 17.93 8.33 -23.45
C SER A 254 16.68 7.69 -22.83
N ILE A 255 16.35 8.10 -21.61
CA ILE A 255 15.21 7.57 -20.87
C ILE A 255 13.92 8.05 -21.56
N PRO A 256 13.04 7.16 -22.05
CA PRO A 256 11.77 7.57 -22.61
C PRO A 256 10.96 8.34 -21.56
N PRO A 257 10.26 9.42 -21.95
CA PRO A 257 9.49 10.22 -21.02
C PRO A 257 8.46 9.35 -20.30
N ARG A 258 8.24 9.65 -19.02
CA ARG A 258 7.24 9.01 -18.18
C ARG A 258 7.41 7.49 -17.96
N SER A 259 8.60 6.93 -18.22
CA SER A 259 8.85 5.49 -18.03
C SER A 259 8.57 5.03 -16.59
N LYS A 260 8.94 5.85 -15.61
CA LYS A 260 8.73 5.58 -14.18
C LYS A 260 7.23 5.62 -13.82
N GLU A 261 6.52 6.63 -14.30
CA GLU A 261 5.08 6.80 -14.08
C GLU A 261 4.27 5.70 -14.77
N LEU A 262 4.70 5.25 -15.96
CA LEU A 262 4.12 4.10 -16.66
C LEU A 262 4.25 2.81 -15.85
N ILE A 263 5.46 2.47 -15.39
CA ILE A 263 5.67 1.28 -14.54
C ILE A 263 4.79 1.38 -13.29
N THR A 264 4.73 2.56 -12.68
CA THR A 264 3.89 2.81 -11.49
C THR A 264 2.41 2.54 -11.77
N ASP A 265 1.86 3.07 -12.87
CA ASP A 265 0.44 2.87 -13.22
C ASP A 265 0.15 1.44 -13.72
N ILE A 266 1.13 0.75 -14.34
CA ILE A 266 1.03 -0.69 -14.65
C ILE A 266 0.92 -1.52 -13.36
N LEU A 267 1.72 -1.23 -12.33
CA LEU A 267 1.68 -1.96 -11.07
C LEU A 267 0.35 -1.74 -10.33
N LYS A 268 -0.19 -0.52 -10.37
CA LYS A 268 -1.54 -0.24 -9.85
C LYS A 268 -2.62 -0.98 -10.63
N LEU A 269 -2.54 -0.98 -11.97
CA LEU A 269 -3.44 -1.75 -12.82
C LEU A 269 -3.39 -3.24 -12.48
N PHE A 270 -2.18 -3.79 -12.31
CA PHE A 270 -2.01 -5.19 -11.88
C PHE A 270 -2.72 -5.46 -10.55
N PHE A 271 -2.54 -4.59 -9.56
CA PHE A 271 -3.19 -4.73 -8.26
C PHE A 271 -4.71 -4.77 -8.39
N ASN A 272 -5.30 -3.87 -9.19
CA ASN A 272 -6.74 -3.84 -9.41
C ASN A 272 -7.25 -5.12 -10.11
N ILE A 273 -6.56 -5.58 -11.16
CA ILE A 273 -7.02 -6.76 -11.91
C ILE A 273 -6.86 -8.05 -11.09
N THR A 274 -5.87 -8.18 -10.21
CA THR A 274 -5.77 -9.36 -9.33
C THR A 274 -6.93 -9.41 -8.34
N LEU A 275 -7.43 -8.26 -7.88
CA LEU A 275 -8.60 -8.17 -7.00
C LEU A 275 -9.94 -8.43 -7.72
N HIS A 276 -10.07 -7.98 -8.97
CA HIS A 276 -11.39 -7.88 -9.63
C HIS A 276 -11.59 -8.76 -10.87
N HIS A 277 -10.59 -9.55 -11.29
CA HIS A 277 -10.72 -10.41 -12.48
C HIS A 277 -11.72 -11.58 -12.33
N LYS A 278 -12.03 -12.00 -11.10
CA LYS A 278 -13.02 -13.05 -10.80
C LYS A 278 -14.16 -12.48 -9.98
N SER A 279 -15.37 -13.02 -10.18
CA SER A 279 -16.47 -12.79 -9.24
C SER A 279 -16.19 -13.59 -7.97
N ALA A 280 -15.54 -12.94 -7.02
CA ALA A 280 -15.24 -13.52 -5.72
C ALA A 280 -16.41 -13.30 -4.75
N PRO A 281 -16.71 -14.24 -3.84
CA PRO A 281 -17.52 -13.93 -2.66
C PRO A 281 -16.82 -12.84 -1.84
N ALA A 282 -17.58 -11.96 -1.19
CA ALA A 282 -17.09 -10.75 -0.53
C ALA A 282 -16.00 -10.98 0.53
N ASP A 283 -15.86 -12.21 1.04
CA ASP A 283 -14.93 -12.59 2.10
C ASP A 283 -13.64 -13.29 1.61
N SER A 284 -13.39 -13.35 0.29
CA SER A 284 -12.20 -14.06 -0.21
C SER A 284 -10.90 -13.38 0.24
N VAL A 285 -10.00 -14.15 0.85
CA VAL A 285 -8.70 -13.64 1.31
C VAL A 285 -7.79 -13.38 0.09
N LEU A 286 -6.97 -12.32 0.19
CA LEU A 286 -6.07 -11.88 -0.85
C LEU A 286 -5.06 -13.00 -1.21
N GLY A 287 -5.21 -13.59 -2.40
CA GLY A 287 -4.40 -14.72 -2.88
C GLY A 287 -5.16 -16.05 -3.01
N GLU A 288 -6.35 -16.22 -2.42
CA GLU A 288 -7.15 -17.45 -2.57
C GLU A 288 -7.80 -17.56 -3.96
N ASN A 289 -8.07 -16.43 -4.60
CA ASN A 289 -8.60 -16.34 -5.97
C ASN A 289 -7.53 -16.22 -7.06
N TRP A 290 -6.31 -16.65 -6.77
CA TRP A 290 -5.17 -16.50 -7.68
C TRP A 290 -5.40 -17.14 -9.05
N ASP A 291 -4.87 -16.52 -10.11
CA ASP A 291 -4.90 -17.05 -11.48
C ASP A 291 -3.47 -17.25 -11.99
N ASP A 292 -3.20 -18.42 -12.53
CA ASP A 292 -1.88 -18.79 -13.04
C ASP A 292 -1.40 -17.89 -14.18
N LYS A 293 -2.29 -17.19 -14.88
CA LYS A 293 -1.92 -16.17 -15.87
C LYS A 293 -0.98 -15.11 -15.28
N PHE A 294 -1.13 -14.76 -14.00
CA PHE A 294 -0.30 -13.75 -13.33
C PHE A 294 1.10 -14.24 -12.97
N ASN A 295 1.35 -15.56 -12.95
CA ASN A 295 2.62 -16.16 -12.51
C ASN A 295 3.84 -15.60 -13.25
N LYS A 296 3.70 -15.29 -14.54
CA LYS A 296 4.77 -14.74 -15.39
C LYS A 296 5.30 -13.37 -14.91
N LEU A 297 4.52 -12.66 -14.10
CA LEU A 297 4.85 -11.33 -13.60
C LEU A 297 5.67 -11.34 -12.31
N LEU A 298 5.65 -12.46 -11.55
CA LEU A 298 6.33 -12.54 -10.25
C LEU A 298 7.83 -12.25 -10.37
N GLN A 299 8.52 -12.95 -11.27
CA GLN A 299 9.96 -12.83 -11.44
C GLN A 299 10.38 -11.41 -11.87
N PRO A 300 9.80 -10.80 -12.93
CA PRO A 300 10.12 -9.42 -13.29
C PRO A 300 9.89 -8.40 -12.16
N ILE A 301 8.82 -8.56 -11.38
CA ILE A 301 8.50 -7.65 -10.27
C ILE A 301 9.51 -7.79 -9.13
N LEU A 302 9.87 -9.01 -8.76
CA LEU A 302 10.88 -9.26 -7.72
C LEU A 302 12.26 -8.77 -8.14
N SER A 303 12.70 -9.06 -9.37
CA SER A 303 13.98 -8.57 -9.88
C SER A 303 14.02 -7.04 -9.88
N LEU A 304 12.95 -6.38 -10.32
CA LEU A 304 12.87 -4.92 -10.29
C LEU A 304 12.94 -4.35 -8.86
N LEU A 305 12.29 -5.00 -7.88
CA LEU A 305 12.41 -4.60 -6.47
C LEU A 305 13.86 -4.73 -5.99
N MET A 306 14.53 -5.85 -6.29
CA MET A 306 15.93 -6.08 -5.90
C MET A 306 16.88 -5.05 -6.53
N ASP A 307 16.67 -4.71 -7.80
CA ASP A 307 17.49 -3.75 -8.53
C ASP A 307 17.32 -2.31 -8.02
N LEU A 308 16.08 -1.90 -7.70
CA LEU A 308 15.79 -0.55 -7.19
C LEU A 308 16.19 -0.34 -5.73
N THR A 309 16.29 -1.42 -4.95
CA THR A 309 16.66 -1.37 -3.53
C THR A 309 18.14 -1.65 -3.26
N ASN A 310 18.94 -1.91 -4.30
CA ASN A 310 20.37 -2.16 -4.14
C ASN A 310 21.10 -0.90 -3.60
N ASN A 311 21.92 -1.08 -2.54
CA ASN A 311 22.44 -0.12 -1.55
C ASN A 311 23.26 1.11 -2.04
N GLY A 312 23.11 1.58 -3.29
CA GLY A 312 23.94 2.65 -3.87
C GLY A 312 23.23 3.92 -4.32
N THR A 313 21.89 4.01 -4.29
CA THR A 313 21.17 5.00 -5.13
C THR A 313 20.27 5.99 -4.39
N ASN A 314 20.03 5.83 -3.09
CA ASN A 314 19.05 6.64 -2.36
C ASN A 314 19.65 7.76 -1.50
N THR A 315 20.94 8.10 -1.66
CA THR A 315 21.59 9.18 -0.87
C THR A 315 21.05 10.58 -1.20
N ASN A 316 20.28 10.73 -2.28
CA ASN A 316 19.69 12.01 -2.73
C ASN A 316 18.17 11.95 -2.96
N ALA A 317 17.48 10.90 -2.50
CA ALA A 317 16.03 10.79 -2.69
C ALA A 317 15.27 11.62 -1.64
N ILE A 318 14.31 12.45 -2.09
CA ILE A 318 13.44 13.28 -1.23
C ILE A 318 12.57 12.40 -0.32
N SER A 319 12.25 11.18 -0.76
CA SER A 319 11.46 10.18 -0.02
C SER A 319 12.31 8.93 0.23
N PRO A 320 12.24 8.32 1.43
CA PRO A 320 13.01 7.13 1.76
C PRO A 320 12.58 5.88 1.00
N MET A 321 11.39 5.89 0.40
CA MET A 321 10.89 4.83 -0.48
C MET A 321 10.33 5.45 -1.77
N PRO A 322 11.20 5.76 -2.75
CA PRO A 322 10.77 6.39 -3.98
C PRO A 322 9.87 5.47 -4.80
N GLN A 323 8.95 6.06 -5.57
CA GLN A 323 8.20 5.33 -6.60
C GLN A 323 9.18 4.60 -7.55
N PRO A 324 8.84 3.42 -8.09
CA PRO A 324 7.62 2.63 -7.88
C PRO A 324 7.70 1.62 -6.71
N ILE A 325 8.65 1.75 -5.77
CA ILE A 325 8.87 0.76 -4.70
C ILE A 325 7.61 0.47 -3.87
N PRO A 326 6.81 1.46 -3.43
CA PRO A 326 5.58 1.18 -2.69
C PRO A 326 4.61 0.31 -3.50
N GLN A 327 4.44 0.61 -4.79
CA GLN A 327 3.56 -0.19 -5.66
C GLN A 327 4.11 -1.59 -5.84
N LEU A 328 5.42 -1.79 -5.99
CA LEU A 328 6.01 -3.13 -6.06
C LEU A 328 5.63 -3.96 -4.83
N ILE A 329 5.71 -3.38 -3.62
CA ILE A 329 5.31 -4.05 -2.38
C ILE A 329 3.83 -4.42 -2.41
N HIS A 330 2.94 -3.49 -2.77
CA HIS A 330 1.50 -3.78 -2.92
C HIS A 330 1.22 -4.89 -3.94
N THR A 331 1.95 -4.88 -5.05
CA THR A 331 1.83 -5.86 -6.13
C THR A 331 2.26 -7.25 -5.64
N LEU A 332 3.36 -7.33 -4.88
CA LEU A 332 3.88 -8.56 -4.29
C LEU A 332 2.95 -9.15 -3.22
N LEU A 333 2.25 -8.31 -2.46
CA LEU A 333 1.23 -8.77 -1.52
C LEU A 333 0.12 -9.60 -2.20
N CYS A 334 -0.14 -9.40 -3.50
CA CYS A 334 -1.12 -10.19 -4.27
C CYS A 334 -0.65 -11.62 -4.57
N PHE A 335 0.65 -11.88 -4.69
CA PHE A 335 1.17 -13.16 -5.15
C PHE A 335 1.17 -14.22 -4.04
N PRO A 336 0.81 -15.48 -4.32
CA PRO A 336 0.94 -16.57 -3.36
C PRO A 336 2.41 -16.95 -3.15
N ILE A 337 2.76 -17.37 -1.94
CA ILE A 337 4.12 -17.83 -1.63
C ILE A 337 4.30 -19.32 -1.95
N LYS A 338 3.30 -20.15 -1.64
CA LYS A 338 3.40 -21.62 -1.60
C LYS A 338 3.72 -22.33 -2.94
N PRO A 339 3.47 -21.79 -4.14
CA PRO A 339 4.03 -22.37 -5.38
C PRO A 339 5.40 -21.82 -5.77
N PHE A 340 5.86 -20.71 -5.17
CA PHE A 340 7.02 -19.94 -5.65
C PHE A 340 8.09 -19.72 -4.58
N THR A 341 8.09 -20.46 -3.47
CA THR A 341 8.99 -20.26 -2.31
C THR A 341 10.48 -20.10 -2.69
N GLN A 342 10.94 -20.80 -3.72
CA GLN A 342 12.32 -20.69 -4.21
C GLN A 342 12.62 -19.33 -4.85
N ILE A 343 11.72 -18.83 -5.71
CA ILE A 343 11.83 -17.50 -6.33
C ILE A 343 11.78 -16.41 -5.26
N TRP A 344 10.87 -16.54 -4.29
CA TRP A 344 10.79 -15.61 -3.15
C TRP A 344 12.08 -15.62 -2.32
N SER A 345 12.72 -16.78 -2.15
CA SER A 345 13.94 -16.89 -1.33
C SER A 345 15.12 -16.21 -2.03
N ASN A 346 15.30 -16.46 -3.33
CA ASN A 346 16.38 -15.87 -4.12
C ASN A 346 15.89 -15.42 -5.51
N PRO A 347 15.44 -14.15 -5.63
CA PRO A 347 14.97 -13.61 -6.91
C PRO A 347 16.03 -13.52 -8.00
N ASN A 348 17.32 -13.48 -7.65
CA ASN A 348 18.41 -13.30 -8.62
C ASN A 348 18.88 -14.61 -9.24
N ASN A 349 18.34 -15.75 -8.80
CA ASN A 349 18.70 -17.04 -9.36
C ASN A 349 17.96 -17.25 -10.69
N ASN A 350 18.66 -16.95 -11.80
CA ASN A 350 18.18 -17.08 -13.18
C ASN A 350 17.92 -18.52 -13.65
N SER A 351 17.88 -19.52 -12.76
CA SER A 351 17.43 -20.87 -13.14
C SER A 351 15.99 -20.76 -13.65
N ILE A 352 15.79 -21.02 -14.94
CA ILE A 352 14.51 -20.92 -15.64
C ILE A 352 13.41 -21.62 -14.82
N PHE A 353 12.61 -20.84 -14.10
CA PHE A 353 11.51 -21.38 -13.33
C PHE A 353 10.36 -21.68 -14.30
N SER A 354 10.06 -22.95 -14.51
CA SER A 354 8.84 -23.38 -15.20
C SER A 354 7.70 -23.47 -14.17
N PRO A 355 6.68 -22.62 -14.23
CA PRO A 355 5.53 -22.67 -13.32
C PRO A 355 4.83 -24.03 -13.38
N SER A 356 4.74 -24.62 -14.58
CA SER A 356 4.18 -25.96 -14.80
C SER A 356 4.99 -27.06 -14.10
N ALA A 357 6.31 -26.94 -13.99
CA ALA A 357 7.13 -27.92 -13.28
C ALA A 357 6.98 -27.82 -11.76
N ALA A 358 6.77 -26.61 -11.22
CA ALA A 358 6.52 -26.40 -9.79
C ALA A 358 5.12 -26.88 -9.36
N ILE A 359 4.09 -26.58 -10.17
CA ILE A 359 2.72 -27.07 -9.96
C ILE A 359 2.66 -28.60 -10.10
N ASN A 360 3.36 -29.17 -11.09
CA ASN A 360 3.48 -30.64 -11.21
C ASN A 360 4.30 -31.30 -10.09
N ARG A 361 5.18 -30.56 -9.41
CA ARG A 361 5.85 -31.03 -8.19
C ARG A 361 4.89 -31.01 -7.01
N LEU A 362 4.10 -29.95 -6.86
CA LEU A 362 3.06 -29.84 -5.82
C LEU A 362 1.96 -30.88 -5.96
N SER A 363 1.48 -31.15 -7.19
CA SER A 363 0.50 -32.20 -7.43
C SER A 363 1.06 -33.59 -7.11
N ARG A 364 2.37 -33.82 -7.36
CA ARG A 364 3.06 -35.06 -6.95
C ARG A 364 3.28 -35.16 -5.45
N THR A 365 3.59 -34.08 -4.73
CA THR A 365 3.72 -34.11 -3.26
C THR A 365 2.37 -34.27 -2.57
N LEU A 366 1.30 -33.66 -3.10
CA LEU A 366 -0.07 -33.88 -2.62
C LEU A 366 -0.56 -35.30 -2.90
N SER A 367 -0.22 -35.87 -4.06
CA SER A 367 -0.52 -37.27 -4.38
C SER A 367 0.26 -38.26 -3.50
N ARG A 368 1.50 -37.92 -3.11
CA ARG A 368 2.34 -38.74 -2.22
C ARG A 368 2.03 -38.59 -0.73
N ALA A 369 1.31 -37.54 -0.32
CA ALA A 369 0.84 -37.39 1.06
C ALA A 369 -0.18 -38.47 1.48
N SER A 370 -0.68 -39.27 0.53
CA SER A 370 -1.58 -40.41 0.78
C SER A 370 -0.87 -41.76 0.99
N VAL A 371 0.45 -41.84 0.79
CA VAL A 371 1.22 -43.08 0.99
C VAL A 371 2.47 -42.76 1.78
N ALA A 372 2.33 -42.79 3.11
CA ALA A 372 3.45 -42.83 4.02
C ALA A 372 4.12 -44.21 3.94
N GLN A 373 5.26 -44.29 3.25
CA GLN A 373 6.34 -45.19 3.65
C GLN A 373 7.67 -44.47 3.53
N SER A 374 8.42 -44.55 4.61
CA SER A 374 9.75 -44.01 4.83
C SER A 374 10.76 -44.63 3.88
N ASP A 375 11.31 -43.83 2.96
CA ASP A 375 12.55 -44.16 2.26
C ASP A 375 13.57 -43.03 2.46
N SER A 376 14.69 -43.40 3.07
CA SER A 376 15.71 -42.55 3.67
C SER A 376 16.82 -42.12 2.70
N THR A 377 16.52 -41.84 1.43
CA THR A 377 17.58 -41.61 0.41
C THR A 377 17.35 -40.42 -0.53
N THR A 378 16.72 -39.35 -0.06
CA THR A 378 16.83 -38.03 -0.70
C THR A 378 17.01 -36.94 0.34
N LYS A 379 18.18 -36.92 0.99
CA LYS A 379 18.72 -35.67 1.52
C LYS A 379 19.04 -34.77 0.33
N LEU A 380 18.08 -33.93 -0.05
CA LEU A 380 18.40 -32.70 -0.78
C LEU A 380 19.44 -31.98 0.09
N ASN A 381 20.61 -31.69 -0.46
CA ASN A 381 21.62 -30.85 0.18
C ASN A 381 20.96 -29.51 0.59
N LEU A 382 20.54 -29.41 1.85
CA LEU A 382 19.92 -28.24 2.46
C LEU A 382 20.94 -27.39 3.24
N ASP A 383 22.20 -27.83 3.28
CA ASP A 383 23.22 -27.30 4.20
C ASP A 383 23.93 -26.02 3.69
N ASN A 384 23.33 -25.27 2.75
CA ASN A 384 23.90 -24.00 2.23
C ASN A 384 22.81 -22.94 1.94
N MET A 385 21.72 -22.90 2.71
CA MET A 385 20.66 -21.85 2.61
C MET A 385 20.89 -20.71 3.60
N ASP A 386 22.07 -20.06 3.54
CA ASP A 386 22.38 -18.92 4.41
C ASP A 386 22.13 -17.54 3.77
N ASP A 387 21.57 -17.45 2.56
CA ASP A 387 21.17 -16.16 2.01
C ASP A 387 19.70 -16.17 1.58
N TYR A 388 18.89 -15.37 2.28
CA TYR A 388 17.57 -14.92 1.83
C TYR A 388 17.67 -13.46 1.32
N PRO A 389 18.23 -13.20 0.12
CA PRO A 389 18.48 -11.83 -0.37
C PRO A 389 17.26 -10.92 -0.31
N LEU A 390 16.08 -11.44 -0.65
CA LEU A 390 14.85 -10.65 -0.62
C LEU A 390 14.53 -10.18 0.79
N LEU A 391 14.60 -11.08 1.78
CA LEU A 391 14.36 -10.75 3.18
C LEU A 391 15.35 -9.68 3.66
N ASN A 392 16.64 -9.86 3.33
CA ASN A 392 17.69 -8.90 3.67
C ASN A 392 17.37 -7.52 3.08
N ARG A 393 16.98 -7.44 1.81
CA ARG A 393 16.58 -6.17 1.16
C ARG A 393 15.37 -5.52 1.80
N LEU A 394 14.34 -6.29 2.12
CA LEU A 394 13.13 -5.75 2.76
C LEU A 394 13.43 -5.19 4.16
N ILE A 395 14.31 -5.85 4.92
CA ILE A 395 14.76 -5.38 6.23
C ILE A 395 15.67 -4.16 6.12
N GLU A 396 16.60 -4.13 5.16
CA GLU A 396 17.41 -2.93 4.86
C GLU A 396 16.52 -1.74 4.49
N LEU A 397 15.51 -1.95 3.65
CA LEU A 397 14.55 -0.91 3.28
C LEU A 397 13.74 -0.42 4.50
N LEU A 398 13.27 -1.34 5.35
CA LEU A 398 12.58 -1.00 6.60
C LEU A 398 13.48 -0.18 7.52
N ASN A 399 14.71 -0.61 7.75
CA ASN A 399 15.70 0.10 8.56
C ASN A 399 16.04 1.47 7.97
N SER A 400 16.15 1.60 6.65
CA SER A 400 16.41 2.88 5.98
C SER A 400 15.27 3.88 6.24
N VAL A 401 14.02 3.46 6.11
CA VAL A 401 12.85 4.30 6.39
C VAL A 401 12.79 4.66 7.88
N ILE A 402 12.98 3.68 8.77
CA ILE A 402 12.98 3.91 10.21
C ILE A 402 14.09 4.88 10.60
N ASN A 403 15.34 4.67 10.20
CA ASN A 403 16.48 5.53 10.55
C ASN A 403 16.31 6.97 10.01
N THR A 404 15.57 7.16 8.93
CA THR A 404 15.28 8.50 8.38
C THR A 404 14.39 9.32 9.33
N PHE A 405 13.45 8.68 10.01
CA PHE A 405 12.46 9.35 10.88
C PHE A 405 12.68 9.12 12.39
N TRP A 406 13.38 8.05 12.76
CA TRP A 406 13.76 7.60 14.11
C TRP A 406 15.24 7.18 14.15
N PRO A 407 16.18 8.13 14.17
CA PRO A 407 17.59 7.80 14.37
C PRO A 407 17.81 7.25 15.80
N SER A 408 18.57 6.16 15.93
CA SER A 408 18.85 5.49 17.21
C SER A 408 19.57 6.35 18.25
N THR A 409 20.09 7.52 17.87
CA THR A 409 20.73 8.52 18.76
C THR A 409 19.75 9.30 19.64
N SER A 410 18.45 8.98 19.56
CA SER A 410 17.36 9.69 20.24
C SER A 410 17.01 9.16 21.63
N ILE A 411 17.84 8.26 22.17
CA ILE A 411 17.61 7.58 23.45
C ILE A 411 18.56 8.21 24.48
N GLU A 412 18.22 9.40 24.97
CA GLU A 412 18.73 9.90 26.26
C GLU A 412 17.61 9.68 27.29
N ASP A 413 17.94 9.06 28.43
CA ASP A 413 17.08 8.88 29.61
C ASP A 413 15.77 8.08 29.46
N GLY A 414 15.68 7.17 28.48
CA GLY A 414 14.58 6.19 28.43
C GLY A 414 13.19 6.78 28.13
N GLN A 415 13.10 8.08 27.84
CA GLN A 415 11.93 8.71 27.24
C GLN A 415 12.14 8.78 25.73
N SER A 416 11.45 7.91 25.00
CA SER A 416 11.47 7.88 23.53
C SER A 416 11.15 9.28 23.00
N MET A 417 12.14 9.94 22.41
CA MET A 417 11.90 11.10 21.56
C MET A 417 10.90 10.73 20.47
N ASP A 418 10.00 11.67 20.22
CA ASP A 418 8.56 11.44 20.29
C ASP A 418 8.00 10.78 19.01
N SER A 419 7.12 9.78 19.15
CA SER A 419 6.35 9.25 18.01
C SER A 419 5.61 10.36 17.25
N ALA A 420 5.27 11.44 17.98
CA ALA A 420 4.71 12.67 17.41
C ALA A 420 5.71 13.46 16.55
N GLN A 421 6.99 13.54 16.94
CA GLN A 421 8.03 14.25 16.18
C GLN A 421 8.33 13.52 14.86
N ALA A 422 8.44 12.20 14.88
CA ALA A 422 8.62 11.42 13.66
C ALA A 422 7.43 11.55 12.70
N LYS A 423 6.20 11.54 13.24
CA LYS A 423 4.98 11.81 12.46
C LYS A 423 4.99 13.21 11.84
N THR A 424 5.40 14.21 12.61
CA THR A 424 5.50 15.61 12.15
C THR A 424 6.57 15.78 11.08
N LYS A 425 7.74 15.15 11.25
CA LYS A 425 8.84 15.15 10.28
C LYS A 425 8.46 14.42 8.98
N ALA A 426 7.71 13.33 9.06
CA ALA A 426 7.21 12.66 7.87
C ALA A 426 6.16 13.50 7.14
N ALA A 427 5.23 14.11 7.89
CA ALA A 427 4.21 15.00 7.33
C ALA A 427 4.83 16.24 6.65
N SER A 428 5.92 16.81 7.17
CA SER A 428 6.60 17.95 6.54
C SER A 428 7.25 17.61 5.18
N VAL A 429 7.55 16.33 4.95
CA VAL A 429 8.05 15.80 3.66
C VAL A 429 6.89 15.23 2.81
N GLY A 430 5.64 15.35 3.26
CA GLY A 430 4.46 14.85 2.56
C GLY A 430 4.33 13.33 2.59
N VAL A 431 4.91 12.65 3.59
CA VAL A 431 4.90 11.20 3.73
C VAL A 431 3.98 10.80 4.90
N ASN A 432 3.00 9.93 4.62
CA ASN A 432 2.24 9.23 5.66
C ASN A 432 2.95 7.91 6.01
N LEU A 433 3.56 7.83 7.19
CA LEU A 433 4.28 6.62 7.62
C LEU A 433 3.36 5.41 7.77
N ASP A 434 2.12 5.61 8.21
CA ASP A 434 1.17 4.52 8.46
C ASP A 434 0.82 3.80 7.15
N GLU A 435 0.61 4.58 6.08
CA GLU A 435 0.37 4.06 4.72
C GLU A 435 1.63 3.47 4.08
N LEU A 436 2.82 4.02 4.39
CA LEU A 436 4.07 3.60 3.77
C LEU A 436 4.63 2.30 4.36
N LEU A 437 4.64 2.16 5.68
CA LEU A 437 5.27 1.04 6.38
C LEU A 437 4.36 -0.17 6.51
N SER A 438 3.04 0.02 6.65
CA SER A 438 2.10 -1.10 6.83
C SER A 438 2.17 -2.16 5.72
N PRO A 439 2.23 -1.81 4.43
CA PRO A 439 2.35 -2.81 3.35
C PRO A 439 3.67 -3.57 3.38
N LEU A 440 4.78 -2.90 3.74
CA LEU A 440 6.11 -3.52 3.84
C LEU A 440 6.14 -4.55 4.99
N ILE A 441 5.63 -4.16 6.16
CA ILE A 441 5.55 -5.03 7.33
C ILE A 441 4.59 -6.20 7.06
N MET A 442 3.47 -5.95 6.38
CA MET A 442 2.55 -7.00 5.95
C MET A 442 3.21 -7.99 4.97
N LEU A 443 4.09 -7.52 4.08
CA LEU A 443 4.83 -8.40 3.17
C LEU A 443 5.82 -9.30 3.95
N LEU A 444 6.53 -8.73 4.93
CA LEU A 444 7.38 -9.51 5.84
C LEU A 444 6.56 -10.57 6.61
N ARG A 445 5.41 -10.17 7.15
CA ARG A 445 4.48 -11.08 7.84
C ARG A 445 4.03 -12.19 6.92
N LYS A 446 3.69 -11.87 5.67
CA LYS A 446 3.28 -12.84 4.65
C LYS A 446 4.39 -13.86 4.36
N LEU A 447 5.63 -13.39 4.18
CA LEU A 447 6.81 -14.25 3.98
C LEU A 447 7.02 -15.24 5.13
N VAL A 448 6.79 -14.79 6.37
CA VAL A 448 6.91 -15.64 7.57
C VAL A 448 5.76 -16.63 7.68
N ALA A 449 4.52 -16.16 7.56
CA ALA A 449 3.32 -16.95 7.86
C ALA A 449 3.01 -18.01 6.79
N ASP A 450 3.27 -17.71 5.51
CA ASP A 450 2.92 -18.62 4.41
C ASP A 450 4.04 -19.61 4.05
N ASP A 451 5.25 -19.45 4.61
CA ASP A 451 6.40 -20.34 4.37
C ASP A 451 6.33 -21.60 5.26
N LEU A 452 6.14 -22.76 4.62
CA LEU A 452 6.02 -24.05 5.30
C LEU A 452 7.33 -24.57 5.90
N ARG A 453 8.48 -23.96 5.56
CA ARG A 453 9.79 -24.34 6.13
C ARG A 453 9.94 -23.96 7.61
N GLY A 454 9.06 -23.10 8.14
CA GLY A 454 9.10 -22.66 9.54
C GLY A 454 10.47 -22.08 9.90
N ASN A 455 11.07 -22.60 10.97
CA ASN A 455 12.38 -22.12 11.45
C ASN A 455 13.55 -22.38 10.49
N GLY A 456 13.41 -23.22 9.47
CA GLY A 456 14.39 -23.35 8.38
C GLY A 456 14.16 -22.38 7.21
N GLY A 457 13.10 -21.57 7.28
CA GLY A 457 12.62 -20.66 6.25
C GLY A 457 12.85 -19.18 6.58
N PHE A 458 12.01 -18.32 6.00
CA PHE A 458 12.02 -16.88 6.29
C PHE A 458 11.84 -16.56 7.77
N LYS A 459 11.04 -17.36 8.49
CA LYS A 459 10.80 -17.19 9.93
C LYS A 459 12.09 -17.29 10.73
N GLY A 460 12.86 -18.37 10.57
CA GLY A 460 14.10 -18.57 11.31
C GLY A 460 15.14 -17.49 11.03
N SER A 461 15.30 -17.13 9.75
CA SER A 461 16.21 -16.05 9.35
C SER A 461 15.78 -14.70 9.92
N LEU A 462 14.49 -14.35 9.88
CA LEU A 462 14.01 -13.09 10.46
C LEU A 462 14.14 -13.07 11.99
N ARG A 463 13.87 -14.19 12.68
CA ARG A 463 14.12 -14.31 14.13
C ARG A 463 15.59 -14.09 14.49
N LYS A 464 16.51 -14.61 13.68
CA LYS A 464 17.96 -14.40 13.83
C LYS A 464 18.34 -12.94 13.58
N MET A 465 17.82 -12.31 12.52
CA MET A 465 18.09 -10.90 12.20
C MET A 465 17.55 -9.91 13.25
N LEU A 466 16.43 -10.24 13.89
CA LEU A 466 15.83 -9.44 14.96
C LEU A 466 16.38 -9.75 16.36
N ASN A 467 17.36 -10.66 16.48
CA ASN A 467 17.92 -11.13 17.75
C ASN A 467 16.87 -11.63 18.76
N MET A 468 15.76 -12.23 18.29
CA MET A 468 14.69 -12.67 19.18
C MET A 468 14.97 -13.99 19.91
N ASN A 469 16.01 -14.72 19.52
CA ASN A 469 16.38 -15.98 20.19
C ASN A 469 17.24 -15.74 21.45
N ASP A 470 17.91 -14.59 21.53
CA ASP A 470 18.80 -14.22 22.64
C ASP A 470 18.58 -12.75 22.97
N ILE A 471 17.39 -12.47 23.53
CA ILE A 471 17.00 -11.12 23.91
C ILE A 471 17.74 -10.78 25.19
N ASP A 472 18.65 -9.82 25.13
CA ASP A 472 19.16 -9.15 26.33
C ASP A 472 17.99 -8.53 27.13
N ARG A 473 17.72 -9.10 28.31
CA ARG A 473 16.63 -8.72 29.23
C ARG A 473 17.09 -7.78 30.35
N SER A 474 18.32 -7.26 30.29
CA SER A 474 18.80 -6.23 31.22
C SER A 474 18.11 -4.87 31.03
N VAL A 475 17.59 -4.62 29.82
CA VAL A 475 16.85 -3.42 29.46
C VAL A 475 15.48 -3.83 28.95
N LYS A 476 14.45 -3.02 29.25
CA LYS A 476 13.09 -3.26 28.73
C LYS A 476 13.10 -3.30 27.21
N VAL A 477 12.34 -4.22 26.61
CA VAL A 477 12.39 -4.47 25.16
C VAL A 477 12.04 -3.20 24.36
N GLU A 478 11.07 -2.41 24.82
CA GLU A 478 10.67 -1.15 24.20
C GLU A 478 11.72 -0.03 24.31
N GLN A 479 12.71 -0.13 25.20
CA GLN A 479 13.80 0.84 25.36
C GLN A 479 15.01 0.51 24.48
N ARG A 480 15.02 -0.66 23.83
CA ARG A 480 16.12 -1.06 22.94
C ARG A 480 16.20 -0.16 21.70
N GLY A 481 17.43 0.17 21.29
CA GLY A 481 17.71 0.98 20.10
C GLY A 481 17.74 0.20 18.78
N ASP A 482 17.53 -1.12 18.83
CA ASP A 482 17.51 -2.01 17.67
C ASP A 482 16.13 -2.04 16.99
N LEU A 483 16.05 -2.71 15.83
CA LEU A 483 14.81 -2.83 15.06
C LEU A 483 13.69 -3.48 15.88
N LEU A 484 14.00 -4.49 16.71
CA LEU A 484 13.03 -5.14 17.57
C LEU A 484 12.42 -4.14 18.57
N GLY A 485 13.24 -3.34 19.25
CA GLY A 485 12.75 -2.30 20.15
C GLY A 485 11.86 -1.27 19.47
N VAL A 486 12.21 -0.86 18.24
CA VAL A 486 11.34 0.03 17.43
C VAL A 486 9.99 -0.61 17.12
N LEU A 487 9.98 -1.88 16.71
CA LEU A 487 8.75 -2.63 16.42
C LEU A 487 7.87 -2.75 17.68
N VAL A 488 8.46 -3.03 18.84
CA VAL A 488 7.72 -3.08 20.11
C VAL A 488 7.13 -1.71 20.49
N ARG A 489 7.86 -0.61 20.26
CA ARG A 489 7.31 0.75 20.44
C ARG A 489 6.14 1.05 19.48
N PHE A 490 6.16 0.54 18.25
CA PHE A 490 5.01 0.67 17.35
C PHE A 490 3.78 -0.07 17.88
N LEU A 491 3.98 -1.22 18.53
CA LEU A 491 2.89 -2.01 19.11
C LEU A 491 2.15 -1.25 20.23
N THR A 492 2.89 -0.43 21.00
CA THR A 492 2.35 0.37 22.10
C THR A 492 1.92 1.78 21.68
N SER A 493 2.22 2.21 20.45
CA SER A 493 1.89 3.55 19.96
C SER A 493 0.40 3.71 19.63
N SER A 494 -0.20 4.83 20.06
CA SER A 494 -1.56 5.24 19.67
C SER A 494 -1.61 6.05 18.37
N LEU A 495 -0.46 6.53 17.89
CA LEU A 495 -0.39 7.45 16.74
C LEU A 495 -0.40 6.75 15.37
N PHE A 496 -0.07 5.45 15.35
CA PHE A 496 0.09 4.63 14.15
C PHE A 496 -0.75 3.36 14.25
N SER A 497 -2.06 3.49 14.06
CA SER A 497 -2.99 2.38 14.27
C SER A 497 -2.79 1.23 13.26
N SER A 498 -2.44 1.53 12.00
CA SER A 498 -2.22 0.50 10.99
C SER A 498 -0.89 -0.22 11.22
N ILE A 499 0.19 0.54 11.49
CA ILE A 499 1.49 -0.06 11.83
C ILE A 499 1.37 -0.92 13.08
N LYS A 500 0.72 -0.44 14.15
CA LYS A 500 0.47 -1.22 15.37
C LYS A 500 -0.13 -2.59 15.07
N THR A 501 -1.15 -2.61 14.22
CA THR A 501 -1.85 -3.85 13.84
C THR A 501 -0.93 -4.76 13.00
N THR A 502 -0.26 -4.22 11.99
CA THR A 502 0.60 -5.00 11.08
C THR A 502 1.87 -5.52 11.77
N VAL A 503 2.46 -4.75 12.68
CA VAL A 503 3.59 -5.19 13.52
C VAL A 503 3.16 -6.28 14.49
N GLY A 504 2.01 -6.12 15.14
CA GLY A 504 1.46 -7.16 16.00
C GLY A 504 1.24 -8.48 15.25
N GLU A 505 0.68 -8.44 14.03
CA GLU A 505 0.55 -9.61 13.15
C GLU A 505 1.89 -10.25 12.78
N LEU A 506 2.92 -9.45 12.51
CA LEU A 506 4.26 -9.94 12.19
C LEU A 506 4.89 -10.65 13.39
N LEU A 507 4.90 -10.00 14.57
CA LEU A 507 5.46 -10.58 15.80
C LEU A 507 4.71 -11.84 16.21
N PHE A 508 3.38 -11.83 16.11
CA PHE A 508 2.55 -13.00 16.37
C PHE A 508 2.88 -14.17 15.42
N ALA A 509 3.06 -13.90 14.13
CA ALA A 509 3.49 -14.93 13.17
C ALA A 509 4.90 -15.49 13.47
N LEU A 510 5.82 -14.66 13.96
CA LEU A 510 7.17 -15.08 14.38
C LEU A 510 7.15 -15.95 15.65
N CYS A 511 6.13 -15.78 16.49
CA CYS A 511 5.86 -16.53 17.71
C CYS A 511 4.87 -17.70 17.48
N ASP A 512 4.84 -18.28 16.29
CA ASP A 512 4.00 -19.45 15.95
C ASP A 512 2.48 -19.22 16.14
N SER A 513 2.04 -17.96 16.12
CA SER A 513 0.66 -17.58 16.43
C SER A 513 0.21 -18.04 17.83
N ASP A 514 1.14 -18.12 18.79
CA ASP A 514 0.87 -18.44 20.18
C ASP A 514 0.98 -17.18 21.07
N PRO A 515 -0.12 -16.76 21.73
CA PRO A 515 -0.12 -15.65 22.68
C PRO A 515 0.89 -15.78 23.82
N LYS A 516 1.14 -17.00 24.32
CA LYS A 516 2.06 -17.23 25.44
C LYS A 516 3.50 -17.00 25.01
N VAL A 517 3.87 -17.53 23.84
CA VAL A 517 5.20 -17.34 23.26
C VAL A 517 5.43 -15.85 22.98
N LEU A 518 4.43 -15.15 22.45
CA LEU A 518 4.53 -13.70 22.24
C LEU A 518 4.78 -12.94 23.55
N SER A 519 3.96 -13.15 24.58
CA SER A 519 4.11 -12.48 25.88
C SER A 519 5.45 -12.79 26.55
N SER A 520 5.92 -14.04 26.50
CA SER A 520 7.24 -14.39 27.05
C SER A 520 8.41 -13.72 26.29
N THR A 521 8.21 -13.40 25.01
CA THR A 521 9.25 -12.80 24.16
C THR A 521 9.34 -11.29 24.34
N ILE A 522 8.21 -10.57 24.32
CA ILE A 522 8.19 -9.09 24.32
C ILE A 522 7.64 -8.46 25.61
N GLY A 523 7.18 -9.27 26.57
CA GLY A 523 6.47 -8.84 27.77
C GLY A 523 4.96 -8.71 27.54
N PHE A 524 4.15 -9.20 28.48
CA PHE A 524 2.69 -9.12 28.38
C PHE A 524 2.18 -7.67 28.31
N GLY A 525 2.80 -6.73 29.02
CA GLY A 525 2.40 -5.32 28.99
C GLY A 525 2.46 -4.72 27.58
N ASN A 526 3.50 -5.08 26.81
CA ASN A 526 3.66 -4.65 25.42
C ASN A 526 2.68 -5.37 24.48
N ALA A 527 2.44 -6.67 24.70
CA ALA A 527 1.57 -7.50 23.87
C ALA A 527 0.07 -7.29 24.13
N ALA A 528 -0.32 -6.86 25.34
CA ALA A 528 -1.70 -6.84 25.83
C ALA A 528 -2.64 -6.06 24.91
N GLY A 529 -2.22 -4.88 24.42
CA GLY A 529 -3.04 -4.05 23.54
C GLY A 529 -3.38 -4.72 22.20
N PHE A 530 -2.47 -5.54 21.66
CA PHE A 530 -2.69 -6.31 20.43
C PHE A 530 -3.45 -7.62 20.70
N LEU A 531 -3.12 -8.32 21.79
CA LEU A 531 -3.85 -9.52 22.18
C LEU A 531 -5.32 -9.22 22.52
N PHE A 532 -5.60 -8.05 23.10
CA PHE A 532 -6.95 -7.55 23.31
C PHE A 532 -7.69 -7.35 21.98
N SER A 533 -7.09 -6.69 20.98
CA SER A 533 -7.72 -6.50 19.67
C SER A 533 -7.92 -7.81 18.90
N LYS A 534 -7.12 -8.84 19.21
CA LYS A 534 -7.29 -10.21 18.71
C LYS A 534 -8.30 -11.07 19.49
N GLY A 535 -8.78 -10.62 20.64
CA GLY A 535 -9.65 -11.40 21.52
C GLY A 535 -8.94 -12.52 22.28
N LEU A 536 -7.60 -12.46 22.39
CA LEU A 536 -6.74 -13.50 22.99
C LEU A 536 -6.08 -13.06 24.31
N LEU A 537 -6.59 -12.00 24.96
CA LEU A 537 -5.97 -11.41 26.15
C LEU A 537 -5.78 -12.44 27.29
N GLY A 538 -6.80 -13.26 27.56
CA GLY A 538 -6.75 -14.28 28.61
C GLY A 538 -5.79 -15.44 28.33
N ALA A 539 -5.46 -15.70 27.05
CA ALA A 539 -4.52 -16.75 26.67
C ALA A 539 -3.05 -16.29 26.73
N GLY A 540 -2.81 -14.98 26.75
CA GLY A 540 -1.48 -14.38 26.75
C GLY A 540 -0.89 -14.12 28.13
N ALA A 541 -1.68 -14.22 29.20
CA ALA A 541 -1.15 -14.20 30.55
C ALA A 541 -0.33 -15.48 30.77
N ALA A 542 1.00 -15.33 30.81
CA ALA A 542 1.90 -16.43 31.13
C ALA A 542 1.97 -16.59 32.64
N ASP A 543 1.99 -17.83 33.12
CA ASP A 543 2.39 -18.13 34.49
C ASP A 543 3.84 -17.64 34.70
N PRO A 544 4.22 -17.18 35.91
CA PRO A 544 5.58 -16.76 36.18
C PRO A 544 6.55 -17.90 35.82
N ASN A 545 7.46 -17.63 34.87
CA ASN A 545 8.46 -18.61 34.45
C ASN A 545 9.46 -18.86 35.59
N GLU A 546 9.91 -20.11 35.75
CA GLU A 546 10.96 -20.51 36.70
C GLU A 546 12.31 -19.81 36.45
N ASP A 547 12.50 -19.19 35.27
CA ASP A 547 13.74 -18.53 34.83
C ASP A 547 13.94 -17.10 35.37
N GLY A 548 13.09 -16.61 36.28
CA GLY A 548 13.24 -15.27 36.91
C GLY A 548 12.93 -14.08 36.00
N VAL A 549 12.23 -14.32 34.88
CA VAL A 549 11.77 -13.28 33.94
C VAL A 549 10.36 -12.85 34.29
N ASN A 550 10.17 -11.56 34.52
CA ASN A 550 8.87 -10.99 34.82
C ASN A 550 7.93 -11.09 33.61
N PRO A 551 6.78 -11.80 33.71
CA PRO A 551 5.87 -12.01 32.58
C PRO A 551 5.21 -10.72 32.08
N VAL A 552 5.15 -9.67 32.91
CA VAL A 552 4.56 -8.38 32.55
C VAL A 552 5.53 -7.53 31.74
N THR A 553 6.76 -7.36 32.22
CA THR A 553 7.76 -6.45 31.61
C THR A 553 8.72 -7.16 30.66
N GLY A 554 8.86 -8.48 30.74
CA GLY A 554 9.81 -9.27 29.95
C GLY A 554 11.27 -9.07 30.35
N THR A 555 11.56 -8.36 31.44
CA THR A 555 12.91 -8.16 32.01
C THR A 555 13.17 -9.18 33.11
N PHE A 556 14.44 -9.39 33.48
CA PHE A 556 14.72 -10.01 34.78
C PHE A 556 14.16 -9.09 35.86
N ASP A 557 13.60 -9.66 36.94
CA ASP A 557 13.35 -8.86 38.12
C ASP A 557 14.73 -8.34 38.58
N ASP A 558 14.91 -7.02 38.58
CA ASP A 558 15.97 -6.42 39.38
C ASP A 558 15.77 -7.00 40.77
N SER A 559 16.75 -7.80 41.22
CA SER A 559 16.75 -8.48 42.51
C SER A 559 15.97 -7.65 43.52
N VAL A 560 14.83 -8.17 43.98
CA VAL A 560 13.89 -7.55 44.91
C VAL A 560 14.61 -6.49 45.75
N ALA A 561 14.59 -5.24 45.30
CA ALA A 561 14.93 -4.12 46.15
C ALA A 561 13.68 -3.91 46.99
N GLY A 562 13.58 -4.71 48.06
CA GLY A 562 12.62 -4.56 49.14
C GLY A 562 11.18 -4.89 48.77
N GLY A 563 10.79 -6.15 48.92
CA GLY A 563 9.42 -6.41 49.37
C GLY A 563 9.19 -5.75 50.75
N PRO A 564 7.94 -5.54 51.19
CA PRO A 564 7.65 -4.91 52.48
C PRO A 564 8.25 -5.65 53.69
N GLU A 565 8.79 -6.85 53.51
CA GLU A 565 9.49 -7.62 54.55
C GLU A 565 10.99 -7.32 54.66
N GLU A 566 11.62 -6.70 53.66
CA GLU A 566 13.07 -6.38 53.65
C GLU A 566 13.38 -4.87 53.68
N MET A 567 12.35 -4.02 53.63
CA MET A 567 12.51 -2.57 53.74
C MET A 567 12.81 -2.17 55.20
N THR A 568 13.85 -1.34 55.39
CA THR A 568 14.16 -0.80 56.72
C THR A 568 12.99 0.06 57.22
N GLU A 569 12.80 0.14 58.54
CA GLU A 569 11.68 0.88 59.15
C GLU A 569 11.66 2.36 58.70
N GLU A 570 12.83 2.94 58.45
CA GLU A 570 13.03 4.30 57.94
C GLU A 570 12.55 4.46 56.47
N GLU A 571 12.81 3.47 55.61
CA GLU A 571 12.32 3.48 54.23
C GLU A 571 10.81 3.26 54.14
N LYS A 572 10.24 2.45 55.05
CA LYS A 572 8.78 2.28 55.17
C LYS A 572 8.09 3.58 55.56
N GLU A 573 8.68 4.33 56.48
CA GLU A 573 8.15 5.62 56.93
C GLU A 573 8.21 6.66 55.79
N ALA A 574 9.29 6.68 55.01
CA ALA A 574 9.42 7.55 53.84
C ALA A 574 8.43 7.20 52.70
N GLU A 575 8.19 5.92 52.41
CA GLU A 575 7.15 5.52 51.46
C GLU A 575 5.74 5.86 51.98
N ALA A 576 5.49 5.67 53.28
CA ALA A 576 4.24 6.03 53.92
C ALA A 576 3.96 7.53 53.84
N GLU A 577 4.96 8.39 54.03
CA GLU A 577 4.85 9.85 53.82
C GLU A 577 4.53 10.20 52.37
N LYS A 578 5.17 9.53 51.41
CA LYS A 578 4.92 9.76 49.97
C LYS A 578 3.50 9.34 49.57
N ILE A 579 3.00 8.24 50.12
CA ILE A 579 1.62 7.78 49.95
C ILE A 579 0.64 8.76 50.60
N PHE A 580 0.96 9.26 51.79
CA PHE A 580 0.17 10.27 52.49
C PHE A 580 0.04 11.56 51.66
N GLU A 581 1.15 12.07 51.13
CA GLU A 581 1.15 13.26 50.28
C GLU A 581 0.36 13.05 48.97
N ALA A 582 0.40 11.85 48.41
CA ALA A 582 -0.41 11.47 47.25
C ALA A 582 -1.91 11.46 47.56
N PHE A 583 -2.32 10.95 48.73
CA PHE A 583 -3.70 11.00 49.21
C PHE A 583 -4.17 12.45 49.47
N ASP A 584 -3.31 13.29 50.04
CA ASP A 584 -3.64 14.69 50.31
C ASP A 584 -3.78 15.50 49.00
N ARG A 585 -2.92 15.24 48.01
CA ARG A 585 -3.06 15.80 46.66
C ARG A 585 -4.35 15.33 45.96
N LEU A 586 -4.71 14.06 46.12
CA LEU A 586 -5.94 13.51 45.55
C LEU A 586 -7.19 14.16 46.18
N ASN A 587 -7.21 14.29 47.51
CA ASN A 587 -8.29 14.93 48.26
C ASN A 587 -8.39 16.44 47.96
N ARG A 588 -7.26 17.12 47.70
CA ARG A 588 -7.21 18.53 47.30
C ARG A 588 -7.76 18.78 45.89
N ASN A 589 -7.66 17.80 44.99
CA ASN A 589 -8.19 17.88 43.63
C ASN A 589 -9.71 17.64 43.55
N GLY A 590 -10.38 17.27 44.65
CA GLY A 590 -11.83 17.43 44.85
C GLY A 590 -12.78 16.52 44.05
N ILE A 591 -12.27 15.57 43.26
CA ILE A 591 -13.13 14.70 42.41
C ILE A 591 -13.55 13.40 43.12
N ILE A 592 -12.76 12.90 44.08
CA ILE A 592 -13.09 11.72 44.90
C ILE A 592 -12.61 11.98 46.33
N LYS A 593 -13.49 11.83 47.33
CA LYS A 593 -13.11 11.79 48.75
C LYS A 593 -12.80 10.35 49.14
N THR A 594 -11.54 10.01 49.30
CA THR A 594 -11.11 8.71 49.85
C THR A 594 -10.55 8.92 51.25
N SER A 595 -11.05 8.14 52.23
CA SER A 595 -10.51 8.13 53.58
C SER A 595 -9.12 7.50 53.58
N ASN A 596 -8.14 8.14 54.22
CA ASN A 596 -6.79 7.61 54.33
C ASN A 596 -6.79 6.43 55.33
N PRO A 597 -6.47 5.19 54.91
CA PRO A 597 -6.49 4.02 55.80
C PRO A 597 -5.46 4.07 56.94
N MET A 598 -4.44 4.94 56.87
CA MET A 598 -3.49 5.19 57.98
C MET A 598 -4.01 6.18 59.05
N GLN A 599 -5.09 6.91 58.76
CA GLN A 599 -5.76 7.80 59.73
C GLN A 599 -6.91 7.12 60.47
N ASP A 600 -7.32 5.92 60.05
CA ASP A 600 -8.36 5.16 60.72
C ASP A 600 -7.78 4.55 62.01
N PRO A 601 -8.25 4.93 63.22
CA PRO A 601 -7.72 4.45 64.49
C PRO A 601 -7.86 2.93 64.69
N LYS A 602 -8.53 2.21 63.78
CA LYS A 602 -8.61 0.75 63.76
C LYS A 602 -7.42 0.05 63.08
N ASN A 603 -6.63 0.78 62.28
CA ASN A 603 -5.53 0.23 61.48
C ASN A 603 -4.12 0.66 61.93
N GLN A 604 -4.00 1.41 63.03
CA GLN A 604 -2.71 1.58 63.69
C GLN A 604 -2.39 0.33 64.51
N PRO A 605 -1.18 -0.26 64.40
CA PRO A 605 -0.77 -1.34 65.28
C PRO A 605 -0.60 -0.74 66.69
N ARG A 606 -1.63 -0.93 67.52
CA ARG A 606 -1.53 -0.66 68.96
C ARG A 606 -0.61 -1.76 69.52
N PHE A 607 0.64 -1.42 69.81
CA PHE A 607 1.47 -2.22 70.71
C PHE A 607 0.82 -2.19 72.10
N GLN A 608 -0.16 -3.07 72.32
CA GLN A 608 -0.57 -3.49 73.65
C GLN A 608 0.33 -4.68 73.99
N GLU A 609 1.15 -4.53 75.03
CA GLU A 609 1.70 -5.70 75.73
C GLU A 609 0.49 -6.53 76.17
N ILE A 610 0.31 -7.69 75.53
CA ILE A 610 -0.74 -8.63 75.86
C ILE A 610 -0.38 -9.19 77.24
N GLU A 611 -1.26 -9.01 78.23
CA GLU A 611 -1.08 -9.62 79.55
C GLU A 611 -1.09 -11.15 79.40
N GLU A 612 -0.23 -11.86 80.13
CA GLU A 612 -0.02 -13.32 79.98
C GLU A 612 -1.33 -14.14 80.03
N GLU A 613 -2.37 -13.63 80.72
CA GLU A 613 -3.70 -14.27 80.80
C GLU A 613 -4.48 -14.26 79.47
N GLU A 614 -4.21 -13.33 78.56
CA GLU A 614 -4.91 -13.22 77.26
C GLU A 614 -4.20 -14.08 76.19
N VAL A 615 -2.88 -14.28 76.31
CA VAL A 615 -2.12 -15.27 75.52
C VAL A 615 -2.54 -16.70 75.86
N ASP A 616 -2.75 -17.00 77.15
CA ASP A 616 -3.22 -18.32 77.59
C ASP A 616 -4.65 -18.64 77.12
N GLN A 617 -5.49 -17.62 76.91
CA GLN A 617 -6.82 -17.79 76.35
C GLN A 617 -6.78 -18.05 74.84
N LEU A 618 -5.91 -17.35 74.11
CA LEU A 618 -5.71 -17.57 72.68
C LEU A 618 -5.12 -18.96 72.40
N ASN A 619 -4.14 -19.40 73.17
CA ASN A 619 -3.58 -20.75 73.03
C ASN A 619 -4.61 -21.85 73.32
N LYS A 620 -5.52 -21.64 74.29
CA LYS A 620 -6.63 -22.57 74.55
C LYS A 620 -7.63 -22.60 73.40
N GLN A 621 -7.90 -21.45 72.79
CA GLN A 621 -8.80 -21.36 71.64
C GLN A 621 -8.19 -22.08 70.43
N ASP A 622 -6.89 -21.89 70.18
CA ASP A 622 -6.17 -22.58 69.10
C ASP A 622 -6.13 -24.10 69.33
N GLU A 623 -5.93 -24.57 70.58
CA GLU A 623 -6.01 -25.99 70.92
C GLU A 623 -7.42 -26.60 70.78
N GLU A 624 -8.47 -25.80 70.95
CA GLU A 624 -9.86 -26.23 70.70
C GLU A 624 -10.15 -26.30 69.20
N ASP A 625 -9.73 -25.30 68.44
CA ASP A 625 -9.91 -25.24 66.99
C ASP A 625 -9.14 -26.38 66.29
N GLU A 626 -7.93 -26.73 66.77
CA GLU A 626 -7.15 -27.84 66.22
C GLU A 626 -7.84 -29.21 66.46
N LYS A 627 -8.49 -29.39 67.63
CA LYS A 627 -9.28 -30.59 67.92
C LYS A 627 -10.53 -30.69 67.05
N ASP A 628 -11.18 -29.57 66.77
CA ASP A 628 -12.35 -29.52 65.88
C ASP A 628 -11.97 -29.88 64.43
N VAL A 629 -10.81 -29.39 63.96
CA VAL A 629 -10.28 -29.75 62.64
C VAL A 629 -9.95 -31.24 62.54
N ASP A 630 -9.34 -31.82 63.58
CA ASP A 630 -9.06 -33.26 63.64
C ASP A 630 -10.34 -34.09 63.66
N GLU A 631 -11.39 -33.65 64.36
CA GLU A 631 -12.69 -34.33 64.38
C GLU A 631 -13.37 -34.29 63.00
N ILE A 632 -13.29 -33.14 62.31
CA ILE A 632 -13.80 -32.98 60.94
C ILE A 632 -13.03 -33.88 59.97
N MET A 633 -11.71 -33.94 60.06
CA MET A 633 -10.86 -34.78 59.22
C MET A 633 -11.12 -36.28 59.45
N SER A 634 -11.34 -36.69 60.71
CA SER A 634 -11.73 -38.07 61.05
C SER A 634 -13.12 -38.44 60.50
N LYS A 635 -14.09 -37.52 60.57
CA LYS A 635 -15.42 -37.68 59.92
C LYS A 635 -15.31 -37.74 58.40
N TYR A 636 -14.38 -37.01 57.80
CA TYR A 636 -14.13 -37.07 56.36
C TYR A 636 -13.51 -38.40 55.94
N LYS A 637 -12.53 -38.89 56.71
CA LYS A 637 -11.85 -40.16 56.45
C LYS A 637 -12.79 -41.35 56.59
N SER A 638 -13.65 -41.37 57.62
CA SER A 638 -14.66 -42.41 57.79
C SER A 638 -15.79 -42.38 56.73
N ARG A 639 -16.06 -41.21 56.11
CA ARG A 639 -16.94 -41.11 54.93
C ARG A 639 -16.27 -41.59 53.65
N SER A 640 -14.97 -41.31 53.48
CA SER A 640 -14.17 -41.82 52.36
C SER A 640 -14.06 -43.35 52.40
N ASP A 641 -13.81 -43.93 53.57
CA ASP A 641 -13.66 -45.38 53.71
C ASP A 641 -14.99 -46.14 53.51
N LYS A 642 -16.13 -45.52 53.84
CA LYS A 642 -17.48 -46.05 53.53
C LYS A 642 -17.89 -45.92 52.06
N ALA A 643 -17.20 -45.08 51.28
CA ALA A 643 -17.43 -44.96 49.84
C ALA A 643 -16.54 -45.90 49.00
N ALA A 644 -15.57 -46.57 49.65
CA ALA A 644 -14.65 -47.52 49.03
C ALA A 644 -14.95 -49.00 49.37
N GLN A 645 -15.97 -49.27 50.19
CA GLN A 645 -16.64 -50.58 50.34
C GLN A 645 -17.95 -50.56 49.57
#